data_AF-A0A7C1P7U1-F1
#
_entry.id   AF-A0A7C1P7U1-F1
#
_cell.length_a   1.000
_cell.length_b   1.000
_cell.length_c   1.000
_cell.angle_alpha   90.00
_cell.angle_beta   90.00
_cell.angle_gamma   90.00
#
_symmetry.space_group_name_H-M   'P 1'
#
loop_
_entity.id
_entity.type
_entity.pdbx_description
1 polymer ?
#
loop_
_entity_poly.entity_id
_entity_poly.type
_entity_poly.pdbx_seq_one_letter_code
_entity_poly.pdbx_strand_id
1 'polypeptide(L)'
;MTRADSHRASAASPAATDSASGPGRDGLLLAAILAAVVATPAVPMPFDLPDLRLEQALALPALLLLLRHRPPPRRLLAGFGPIDAALLALGAVTTLSILHAGLVLGEHLSPRDGYEIVKLVLYWTLFRFALVAGARPVARRTARTALFAAAVVAALVALAQYLDLPGARAAGAWWAPAHHLRALARDGRAFGLAANPNYFGALMALVTLAALAVRVEGTPQGGRWAAMALAAGVLGVVLSGSRGALGLLSAGLVTFWLLTLGRGSIGPRVLRATALLAVTFLAAVLLVETVPRGRQDYLTRVAGALSPTGDSDLALRLERWRGWLGGRGPGAESAPAPALGGTGLPAASAEARARDAHRKADVRRLVAAVERFRAATGTVPETPATLVPGFLDALPADPADGAPYRYERTISGFTVAARLEDPADPDYPLFATGDVGNYLQNGDAEEGEGGRAAGFRALPGTIWERASRAALFGDFGIAFRGSQSAPQRRAAVYQQRYLNRPGGAPFTATVWVRLMPESRGEVFLYVNVYYADGGRADPYARVAADPTRPGVWQRLSLTITPDAGRRVDFIGVYLLSDDFQGEAHADGFELVDGSVPVSFPGLRAADRAGADLGARFRRSPLLGSGPSKATGGAAVDNEYLLVLGRYGLLGLAAYLALWAVLLRAALRAARTGVPPAAAVAGGVVGLLLFNLVAGSLYQLQLMGLFWPLVGLALSEGRRIAPER
;
A
#
# COMPACT_ATOMS: atom_id res chain seq x y z
N MET A 1 -13.08 -86.15 -27.45
CA MET A 1 -11.76 -86.27 -26.78
C MET A 1 -10.88 -85.18 -27.38
N THR A 2 -10.24 -84.22 -26.70
CA THR A 2 -9.96 -83.93 -25.29
C THR A 2 -9.44 -82.47 -25.26
N ARG A 3 -10.20 -81.53 -24.69
CA ARG A 3 -9.91 -80.73 -23.48
C ARG A 3 -8.46 -80.19 -23.35
N ALA A 4 -8.30 -78.86 -23.42
CA ALA A 4 -7.21 -78.12 -22.82
C ALA A 4 -7.70 -76.70 -22.43
N ASP A 5 -8.45 -76.65 -21.33
CA ASP A 5 -8.83 -75.42 -20.63
C ASP A 5 -7.61 -74.85 -19.89
N SER A 6 -7.01 -73.78 -20.43
CA SER A 6 -5.96 -73.04 -19.74
C SER A 6 -6.58 -72.01 -18.78
N HIS A 7 -6.54 -72.32 -17.49
CA HIS A 7 -6.84 -71.42 -16.38
C HIS A 7 -5.99 -70.13 -16.44
N ARG A 8 -6.56 -69.04 -16.95
CA ARG A 8 -6.12 -67.68 -16.58
C ARG A 8 -6.75 -67.35 -15.23
N ALA A 9 -5.98 -67.55 -14.16
CA ALA A 9 -6.30 -66.98 -12.86
C ALA A 9 -6.40 -65.45 -13.00
N SER A 10 -7.63 -64.95 -12.99
CA SER A 10 -7.96 -63.55 -12.82
C SER A 10 -7.46 -63.14 -11.43
N ALA A 11 -6.23 -62.63 -11.35
CA ALA A 11 -5.75 -61.91 -10.19
C ALA A 11 -6.62 -60.64 -10.10
N ALA A 12 -7.68 -60.71 -9.29
CA ALA A 12 -8.51 -59.58 -8.95
C ALA A 12 -7.61 -58.47 -8.43
N SER A 13 -7.44 -57.43 -9.26
CA SER A 13 -6.63 -56.26 -8.94
C SER A 13 -7.15 -55.67 -7.62
N PRO A 14 -6.32 -55.52 -6.57
CA PRO A 14 -6.73 -54.98 -5.27
C PRO A 14 -7.10 -53.49 -5.30
N ALA A 15 -7.37 -52.92 -6.48
CA ALA A 15 -7.62 -51.49 -6.71
C ALA A 15 -9.03 -51.01 -6.32
N ALA A 16 -9.95 -51.89 -5.88
CA ALA A 16 -11.35 -51.53 -5.67
C ALA A 16 -11.73 -51.11 -4.22
N THR A 17 -10.91 -51.39 -3.21
CA THR A 17 -11.27 -51.11 -1.80
C THR A 17 -10.93 -49.70 -1.32
N ASP A 18 -10.24 -48.89 -2.12
CA ASP A 18 -9.81 -47.53 -1.71
C ASP A 18 -10.92 -46.47 -1.78
N SER A 19 -12.10 -46.81 -2.29
CA SER A 19 -13.23 -45.88 -2.48
C SER A 19 -13.99 -45.51 -1.19
N ALA A 20 -13.74 -46.22 -0.08
CA ALA A 20 -14.42 -45.97 1.20
C ALA A 20 -13.65 -45.06 2.17
N SER A 21 -12.39 -44.71 1.88
CA SER A 21 -11.63 -43.83 2.76
C SER A 21 -11.98 -42.35 2.49
N GLY A 22 -12.49 -41.66 3.52
CA GLY A 22 -12.78 -40.22 3.45
C GLY A 22 -11.54 -39.35 3.11
N PRO A 23 -11.64 -38.01 3.08
CA PRO A 23 -10.56 -37.11 2.67
C PRO A 23 -9.23 -37.26 3.45
N GLY A 24 -9.25 -37.99 4.57
CA GLY A 24 -8.14 -38.09 5.51
C GLY A 24 -7.91 -36.77 6.25
N ARG A 25 -7.07 -36.83 7.29
CA ARG A 25 -6.73 -35.64 8.10
C ARG A 25 -6.11 -34.53 7.25
N ASP A 26 -5.22 -34.88 6.32
CA ASP A 26 -4.52 -33.92 5.47
C ASP A 26 -5.48 -33.17 4.53
N GLY A 27 -6.47 -33.87 3.98
CA GLY A 27 -7.47 -33.27 3.09
C GLY A 27 -8.42 -32.33 3.82
N LEU A 28 -8.81 -32.67 5.05
CA LEU A 28 -9.60 -31.80 5.91
C LEU A 28 -8.83 -30.54 6.32
N LEU A 29 -7.55 -30.67 6.68
CA LEU A 29 -6.72 -29.51 7.01
C LEU A 29 -6.50 -28.60 5.79
N LEU A 30 -6.27 -29.16 4.60
CA LEU A 30 -6.14 -28.35 3.38
C LEU A 30 -7.44 -27.59 3.05
N ALA A 31 -8.59 -28.26 3.23
CA ALA A 31 -9.89 -27.63 3.07
C ALA A 31 -10.13 -26.50 4.08
N ALA A 32 -9.75 -26.71 5.35
CA ALA A 32 -9.83 -25.68 6.38
C ALA A 32 -8.93 -24.47 6.07
N ILE A 33 -7.70 -24.70 5.60
CA ILE A 33 -6.79 -23.63 5.17
C ILE A 33 -7.42 -22.79 4.04
N LEU A 34 -7.90 -23.44 2.98
CA LEU A 34 -8.51 -22.72 1.85
C LEU A 34 -9.79 -21.96 2.23
N ALA A 35 -10.62 -22.55 3.09
CA ALA A 35 -11.79 -21.87 3.60
C ALA A 35 -11.38 -20.65 4.46
N ALA A 36 -10.42 -20.81 5.36
CA ALA A 36 -9.94 -19.76 6.25
C ALA A 36 -9.40 -18.55 5.49
N VAL A 37 -8.58 -18.77 4.45
CA VAL A 37 -8.02 -17.69 3.63
C VAL A 37 -9.11 -16.76 3.07
N VAL A 38 -10.24 -17.31 2.66
CA VAL A 38 -11.30 -16.55 1.99
C VAL A 38 -12.37 -16.05 2.97
N ALA A 39 -12.71 -16.87 3.97
CA ALA A 39 -13.83 -16.65 4.87
C ALA A 39 -13.44 -16.09 6.25
N THR A 40 -12.18 -15.76 6.49
CA THR A 40 -11.77 -15.11 7.75
C THR A 40 -11.07 -13.78 7.52
N PRO A 41 -11.41 -12.75 8.31
CA PRO A 41 -10.68 -11.49 8.31
C PRO A 41 -9.32 -11.64 9.02
N ALA A 42 -8.45 -10.65 8.83
CA ALA A 42 -7.25 -10.54 9.65
C ALA A 42 -7.59 -10.00 11.04
N VAL A 43 -6.90 -10.51 12.06
CA VAL A 43 -6.98 -10.00 13.42
C VAL A 43 -5.81 -9.04 13.62
N PRO A 44 -6.06 -7.73 13.79
CA PRO A 44 -5.01 -6.76 14.00
C PRO A 44 -4.30 -7.05 15.32
N MET A 45 -2.96 -7.11 15.29
CA MET A 45 -2.16 -7.37 16.48
C MET A 45 -1.55 -6.06 17.03
N PRO A 46 -1.43 -5.92 18.37
CA PRO A 46 -0.81 -4.74 18.99
C PRO A 46 0.72 -4.75 18.81
N PHE A 47 1.38 -3.67 19.27
CA PHE A 47 2.85 -3.56 19.37
C PHE A 47 3.59 -3.82 18.08
N ASP A 48 3.01 -3.35 16.98
CA ASP A 48 3.61 -3.51 15.69
C ASP A 48 3.84 -4.99 15.27
N LEU A 49 3.08 -5.94 15.80
CA LEU A 49 3.12 -7.30 15.26
C LEU A 49 2.35 -7.38 13.94
N PRO A 50 2.72 -8.32 13.04
CA PRO A 50 1.94 -8.57 11.83
C PRO A 50 0.55 -9.10 12.19
N ASP A 51 -0.46 -8.72 11.41
CA ASP A 51 -1.82 -9.20 11.62
C ASP A 51 -1.88 -10.73 11.55
N LEU A 52 -2.54 -11.32 12.54
CA LEU A 52 -2.69 -12.76 12.64
C LEU A 52 -3.90 -13.21 11.81
N ARG A 53 -3.74 -14.31 11.07
CA ARG A 53 -4.83 -14.91 10.28
C ARG A 53 -4.97 -16.39 10.56
N LEU A 54 -6.20 -16.90 10.43
CA LEU A 54 -6.48 -18.30 10.79
C LEU A 54 -5.70 -19.28 9.91
N GLU A 55 -5.55 -19.02 8.61
CA GLU A 55 -4.76 -19.86 7.72
C GLU A 55 -3.27 -19.93 8.09
N GLN A 56 -2.74 -18.88 8.73
CA GLN A 56 -1.34 -18.83 9.18
C GLN A 56 -1.16 -19.75 10.38
N ALA A 57 -2.12 -19.72 11.32
CA ALA A 57 -2.16 -20.65 12.44
C ALA A 57 -2.32 -22.10 11.95
N LEU A 58 -3.18 -22.35 10.96
CA LEU A 58 -3.38 -23.67 10.35
C LEU A 58 -2.17 -24.15 9.52
N ALA A 59 -1.28 -23.26 9.09
CA ALA A 59 -0.06 -23.65 8.40
C ALA A 59 0.96 -24.35 9.34
N LEU A 60 0.92 -24.09 10.66
CA LEU A 60 1.78 -24.78 11.63
C LEU A 60 1.54 -26.29 11.69
N PRO A 61 0.30 -26.80 11.93
CA PRO A 61 0.05 -28.24 11.87
C PRO A 61 0.29 -28.81 10.47
N ALA A 62 0.07 -28.03 9.40
CA ALA A 62 0.41 -28.47 8.04
C ALA A 62 1.93 -28.69 7.88
N LEU A 63 2.76 -27.80 8.44
CA LEU A 63 4.21 -27.96 8.47
C LEU A 63 4.61 -29.21 9.27
N LEU A 64 4.03 -29.42 10.46
CA LEU A 64 4.31 -30.60 11.28
C LEU A 64 3.96 -31.90 10.56
N LEU A 65 2.82 -31.95 9.86
CA LEU A 65 2.44 -33.10 9.03
C LEU A 65 3.40 -33.30 7.86
N LEU A 66 3.82 -32.23 7.18
CA LEU A 66 4.82 -32.30 6.12
C LEU A 66 6.15 -32.91 6.62
N LEU A 67 6.59 -32.51 7.81
CA LEU A 67 7.80 -33.03 8.43
C LEU A 67 7.64 -34.50 8.84
N ARG A 68 6.46 -34.89 9.33
CA ARG A 68 6.15 -36.29 9.70
C ARG A 68 6.08 -37.23 8.49
N HIS A 69 5.59 -36.76 7.34
CA HIS A 69 5.45 -37.59 6.13
C HIS A 69 6.78 -37.88 5.42
N ARG A 70 7.92 -37.36 5.89
CA ARG A 70 9.21 -37.50 5.22
C ARG A 70 10.11 -38.55 5.93
N PRO A 71 10.66 -39.54 5.20
CA PRO A 71 11.76 -40.39 5.69
C PRO A 71 13.06 -39.56 5.86
N PRO A 72 14.17 -40.10 6.41
CA PRO A 72 15.33 -39.36 6.92
C PRO A 72 15.95 -38.31 5.96
N PRO A 73 16.72 -37.33 6.49
CA PRO A 73 17.07 -36.04 5.86
C PRO A 73 17.66 -36.10 4.43
N ARG A 74 18.26 -37.21 3.99
CA ARG A 74 18.72 -37.37 2.60
C ARG A 74 17.58 -37.30 1.56
N ARG A 75 16.32 -37.59 1.94
CA ARG A 75 15.16 -37.47 1.04
C ARG A 75 14.51 -36.08 1.04
N LEU A 76 14.90 -35.16 1.93
CA LEU A 76 14.40 -33.78 1.93
C LEU A 76 14.82 -33.04 0.65
N LEU A 77 16.07 -33.24 0.23
CA LEU A 77 16.63 -32.69 -1.01
C LEU A 77 16.15 -33.43 -2.27
N ALA A 78 15.89 -34.74 -2.19
CA ALA A 78 15.45 -35.53 -3.34
C ALA A 78 14.07 -35.11 -3.90
N GLY A 79 13.23 -34.44 -3.09
CA GLY A 79 11.95 -33.87 -3.53
C GLY A 79 12.00 -32.38 -3.85
N PHE A 80 13.17 -31.74 -3.74
CA PHE A 80 13.37 -30.31 -3.88
C PHE A 80 13.29 -29.91 -5.36
N GLY A 81 12.25 -29.18 -5.73
CA GLY A 81 12.01 -28.77 -7.11
C GLY A 81 12.52 -27.35 -7.38
N PRO A 82 12.42 -26.89 -8.64
CA PRO A 82 12.79 -25.53 -9.01
C PRO A 82 12.04 -24.44 -8.21
N ILE A 83 10.76 -24.67 -7.87
CA ILE A 83 9.96 -23.72 -7.08
C ILE A 83 10.53 -23.55 -5.68
N ASP A 84 10.96 -24.65 -5.06
CA ASP A 84 11.60 -24.61 -3.74
C ASP A 84 12.92 -23.85 -3.77
N ALA A 85 13.73 -24.11 -4.80
CA ALA A 85 14.99 -23.41 -5.00
C ALA A 85 14.78 -21.91 -5.18
N ALA A 86 13.75 -21.51 -5.92
CA ALA A 86 13.43 -20.09 -6.10
C ALA A 86 12.91 -19.43 -4.81
N LEU A 87 12.07 -20.11 -4.01
CA LEU A 87 11.64 -19.62 -2.70
C LEU A 87 12.81 -19.49 -1.72
N LEU A 88 13.70 -20.48 -1.70
CA LEU A 88 14.91 -20.46 -0.87
C LEU A 88 15.86 -19.34 -1.30
N ALA A 89 16.07 -19.16 -2.60
CA ALA A 89 16.91 -18.08 -3.14
C ALA A 89 16.35 -16.71 -2.75
N LEU A 90 15.04 -16.50 -2.88
CA LEU A 90 14.40 -15.27 -2.42
C LEU A 90 14.58 -15.07 -0.91
N GLY A 91 14.40 -16.12 -0.10
CA GLY A 91 14.62 -16.05 1.35
C GLY A 91 16.07 -15.75 1.73
N ALA A 92 17.03 -16.33 1.02
CA ALA A 92 18.45 -16.06 1.23
C ALA A 92 18.80 -14.61 0.92
N VAL A 93 18.34 -14.08 -0.22
CA VAL A 93 18.59 -12.68 -0.58
C VAL A 93 17.89 -11.70 0.37
N THR A 94 16.65 -11.99 0.79
CA THR A 94 15.97 -11.21 1.83
C THR A 94 16.75 -11.19 3.13
N THR A 95 17.26 -12.34 3.58
CA THR A 95 18.08 -12.44 4.80
C THR A 95 19.37 -11.64 4.66
N LEU A 96 20.08 -11.81 3.55
CA LEU A 96 21.30 -11.06 3.24
C LEU A 96 21.06 -9.56 3.23
N SER A 97 19.94 -9.11 2.64
CA SER A 97 19.54 -7.70 2.61
C SER A 97 19.26 -7.13 4.00
N ILE A 98 18.53 -7.87 4.85
CA ILE A 98 18.28 -7.49 6.25
C ILE A 98 19.59 -7.35 7.02
N LEU A 99 20.46 -8.35 6.92
CA LEU A 99 21.77 -8.33 7.61
C LEU A 99 22.65 -7.20 7.08
N HIS A 100 22.70 -6.98 5.76
CA HIS A 100 23.44 -5.89 5.16
C HIS A 100 22.92 -4.52 5.63
N ALA A 101 21.61 -4.33 5.70
CA ALA A 101 21.02 -3.08 6.19
C ALA A 101 21.46 -2.79 7.63
N GLY A 102 21.40 -3.77 8.52
CA GLY A 102 21.83 -3.59 9.91
C GLY A 102 23.34 -3.41 10.07
N LEU A 103 24.14 -4.27 9.43
CA LEU A 103 25.58 -4.34 9.66
C LEU A 103 26.39 -3.31 8.85
N VAL A 104 25.94 -2.98 7.64
CA VAL A 104 26.69 -2.10 6.71
C VAL A 104 26.07 -0.72 6.62
N LEU A 105 24.74 -0.63 6.54
CA LEU A 105 24.04 0.66 6.42
C LEU A 105 23.71 1.31 7.78
N GLY A 106 23.89 0.58 8.89
CA GLY A 106 23.55 1.07 10.24
C GLY A 106 22.05 1.26 10.46
N GLU A 107 21.20 0.59 9.66
CA GLU A 107 19.75 0.70 9.76
C GLU A 107 19.24 -0.13 10.96
N HIS A 108 18.27 0.40 11.70
CA HIS A 108 17.74 -0.29 12.89
C HIS A 108 16.95 -1.54 12.50
N LEU A 109 17.39 -2.72 12.97
CA LEU A 109 16.68 -3.98 12.77
C LEU A 109 15.47 -4.07 13.71
N SER A 110 14.32 -4.42 13.16
CA SER A 110 13.09 -4.65 13.92
C SER A 110 12.70 -6.13 13.88
N PRO A 111 11.98 -6.66 14.90
CA PRO A 111 11.42 -8.01 14.84
C PRO A 111 10.53 -8.25 13.61
N ARG A 112 9.91 -7.19 13.07
CA ARG A 112 9.12 -7.22 11.83
C ARG A 112 9.97 -7.56 10.59
N ASP A 113 11.25 -7.21 10.57
CA ASP A 113 12.12 -7.55 9.44
C ASP A 113 12.33 -9.07 9.37
N GLY A 114 12.47 -9.73 10.52
CA GLY A 114 12.53 -11.20 10.60
C GLY A 114 11.26 -11.89 10.10
N TYR A 115 10.10 -11.24 10.22
CA TYR A 115 8.84 -11.76 9.71
C TYR A 115 8.83 -11.92 8.18
N GLU A 116 9.68 -11.19 7.44
CA GLU A 116 9.83 -11.40 5.99
C GLU A 116 10.26 -12.83 5.64
N ILE A 117 11.09 -13.45 6.47
CA ILE A 117 11.51 -14.85 6.31
C ILE A 117 10.40 -15.81 6.68
N VAL A 118 9.69 -15.53 7.79
CA VAL A 118 8.54 -16.33 8.25
C VAL A 118 7.46 -16.41 7.15
N LYS A 119 7.20 -15.31 6.43
CA LYS A 119 6.27 -15.29 5.31
C LYS A 119 6.68 -16.23 4.17
N LEU A 120 7.95 -16.28 3.80
CA LEU A 120 8.42 -17.17 2.74
C LEU A 120 8.34 -18.64 3.17
N VAL A 121 8.61 -18.95 4.44
CA VAL A 121 8.41 -20.28 5.02
C VAL A 121 6.93 -20.67 5.00
N LEU A 122 6.04 -19.74 5.34
CA LEU A 122 4.59 -19.93 5.25
C LEU A 122 4.17 -20.26 3.81
N TYR A 123 4.62 -19.48 2.82
CA TYR A 123 4.31 -19.70 1.41
C TYR A 123 4.79 -21.06 0.91
N TRP A 124 6.02 -21.43 1.27
CA TRP A 124 6.58 -22.75 0.99
C TRP A 124 5.74 -23.88 1.62
N THR A 125 5.35 -23.71 2.88
CA THR A 125 4.54 -24.69 3.63
C THR A 125 3.20 -24.90 2.96
N LEU A 126 2.48 -23.82 2.66
CA LEU A 126 1.16 -23.87 2.01
C LEU A 126 1.23 -24.54 0.63
N PHE A 127 2.24 -24.17 -0.17
CA PHE A 127 2.50 -24.81 -1.46
C PHE A 127 2.75 -26.32 -1.33
N ARG A 128 3.69 -26.71 -0.47
CA ARG A 128 4.10 -28.11 -0.33
C ARG A 128 3.02 -28.96 0.30
N PHE A 129 2.31 -28.45 1.29
CA PHE A 129 1.22 -29.17 1.93
C PHE A 129 0.10 -29.44 0.93
N ALA A 130 -0.31 -28.44 0.15
CA ALA A 130 -1.30 -28.61 -0.90
C ALA A 130 -0.84 -29.58 -2.00
N LEU A 131 0.45 -29.57 -2.37
CA LEU A 131 1.03 -30.51 -3.33
C LEU A 131 0.95 -31.97 -2.83
N VAL A 132 1.24 -32.20 -1.55
CA VAL A 132 1.23 -33.54 -0.94
C VAL A 132 -0.20 -34.01 -0.66
N ALA A 133 -1.00 -33.23 0.07
CA ALA A 133 -2.38 -33.57 0.40
C ALA A 133 -3.26 -33.66 -0.86
N GLY A 134 -3.00 -32.81 -1.86
CA GLY A 134 -3.69 -32.82 -3.15
C GLY A 134 -3.37 -34.04 -4.03
N ALA A 135 -2.38 -34.86 -3.70
CA ALA A 135 -2.15 -36.10 -4.45
C ALA A 135 -3.36 -37.05 -4.39
N ARG A 136 -4.18 -36.97 -3.33
CA ARG A 136 -5.43 -37.75 -3.15
C ARG A 136 -6.63 -37.05 -3.81
N PRO A 137 -7.41 -37.70 -4.69
CA PRO A 137 -8.51 -37.05 -5.41
C PRO A 137 -9.63 -36.56 -4.49
N VAL A 138 -9.94 -37.33 -3.43
CA VAL A 138 -10.95 -36.96 -2.43
C VAL A 138 -10.54 -35.69 -1.71
N ALA A 139 -9.28 -35.61 -1.24
CA ALA A 139 -8.74 -34.41 -0.59
C ALA A 139 -8.82 -33.17 -1.49
N ARG A 140 -8.46 -33.28 -2.78
CA ARG A 140 -8.60 -32.17 -3.74
C ARG A 140 -10.04 -31.72 -3.90
N ARG A 141 -10.97 -32.67 -4.03
CA ARG A 141 -12.41 -32.38 -4.18
C ARG A 141 -12.92 -31.62 -2.94
N THR A 142 -12.62 -32.13 -1.75
CA THR A 142 -12.99 -31.49 -0.47
C THR A 142 -12.40 -30.09 -0.36
N ALA A 143 -11.12 -29.92 -0.69
CA ALA A 143 -10.43 -28.64 -0.65
C ALA A 143 -11.05 -27.60 -1.61
N ARG A 144 -11.37 -28.01 -2.85
CA ARG A 144 -12.06 -27.15 -3.84
C ARG A 144 -13.46 -26.77 -3.39
N THR A 145 -14.24 -27.72 -2.88
CA THR A 145 -15.59 -27.43 -2.37
C THR A 145 -15.54 -26.43 -1.22
N ALA A 146 -14.60 -26.59 -0.28
CA ALA A 146 -14.42 -25.65 0.81
C ALA A 146 -14.03 -24.24 0.33
N LEU A 147 -13.09 -24.14 -0.60
CA LEU A 147 -12.72 -22.87 -1.24
C LEU A 147 -13.93 -22.18 -1.89
N PHE A 148 -14.70 -22.93 -2.68
CA PHE A 148 -15.84 -22.40 -3.42
C PHE A 148 -16.99 -21.98 -2.51
N ALA A 149 -17.28 -22.76 -1.46
CA ALA A 149 -18.26 -22.36 -0.45
C ALA A 149 -17.81 -21.09 0.29
N ALA A 150 -16.54 -21.01 0.69
CA ALA A 150 -16.00 -19.82 1.35
C ALA A 150 -16.05 -18.57 0.46
N ALA A 151 -15.80 -18.72 -0.85
CA ALA A 151 -15.92 -17.62 -1.81
C ALA A 151 -17.34 -17.11 -1.97
N VAL A 152 -18.35 -18.00 -1.96
CA VAL A 152 -19.76 -17.59 -1.96
C VAL A 152 -20.07 -16.78 -0.70
N VAL A 153 -19.63 -17.23 0.48
CA VAL A 153 -19.79 -16.47 1.72
C VAL A 153 -19.11 -15.09 1.64
N ALA A 154 -17.86 -15.02 1.17
CA ALA A 154 -17.15 -13.76 1.03
C ALA A 154 -17.82 -12.78 0.05
N ALA A 155 -18.38 -13.28 -1.06
CA ALA A 155 -19.14 -12.47 -2.01
C ALA A 155 -20.47 -11.98 -1.43
N LEU A 156 -21.17 -12.81 -0.63
CA LEU A 156 -22.38 -12.38 0.07
C LEU A 156 -22.09 -11.29 1.11
N VAL A 157 -20.97 -11.40 1.85
CA VAL A 157 -20.52 -10.33 2.75
C VAL A 157 -20.21 -9.04 1.97
N ALA A 158 -19.52 -9.15 0.83
CA ALA A 158 -19.23 -8.00 -0.02
C ALA A 158 -20.51 -7.37 -0.61
N LEU A 159 -21.49 -8.18 -1.00
CA LEU A 159 -22.79 -7.70 -1.46
C LEU A 159 -23.57 -7.00 -0.35
N ALA A 160 -23.55 -7.57 0.86
CA ALA A 160 -24.16 -6.94 2.03
C ALA A 160 -23.51 -5.59 2.38
N GLN A 161 -22.18 -5.49 2.26
CA GLN A 161 -21.45 -4.24 2.39
C GLN A 161 -21.84 -3.24 1.30
N TYR A 162 -21.89 -3.67 0.04
CA TYR A 162 -22.25 -2.83 -1.10
C TYR A 162 -23.66 -2.25 -0.96
N LEU A 163 -24.63 -3.09 -0.62
CA LEU A 163 -26.02 -2.71 -0.41
C LEU A 163 -26.27 -1.97 0.92
N ASP A 164 -25.22 -1.76 1.72
CA ASP A 164 -25.27 -1.18 3.07
C ASP A 164 -26.35 -1.83 3.93
N LEU A 165 -26.40 -3.17 3.93
CA LEU A 165 -27.35 -3.90 4.76
C LEU A 165 -27.08 -3.61 6.25
N PRO A 166 -28.13 -3.54 7.10
CA PRO A 166 -27.97 -3.26 8.52
C PRO A 166 -26.90 -4.15 9.17
N GLY A 167 -25.94 -3.53 9.85
CA GLY A 167 -24.84 -4.22 10.53
C GLY A 167 -23.64 -4.60 9.65
N ALA A 168 -23.75 -4.62 8.31
CA ALA A 168 -22.64 -5.01 7.44
C ALA A 168 -21.45 -4.04 7.52
N ARG A 169 -21.74 -2.73 7.55
CA ARG A 169 -20.71 -1.69 7.72
C ARG A 169 -20.08 -1.71 9.12
N ALA A 170 -20.90 -1.90 10.15
CA ALA A 170 -20.43 -1.99 11.53
C ALA A 170 -19.53 -3.21 11.75
N ALA A 171 -19.91 -4.37 11.19
CA ALA A 171 -19.07 -5.56 11.20
C ALA A 171 -17.75 -5.31 10.47
N GLY A 172 -17.79 -4.70 9.28
CA GLY A 172 -16.58 -4.35 8.53
C GLY A 172 -15.57 -3.51 9.32
N ALA A 173 -16.02 -2.66 10.24
CA ALA A 173 -15.15 -1.84 11.08
C ALA A 173 -14.27 -2.65 12.06
N TRP A 174 -14.59 -3.92 12.29
CA TRP A 174 -13.78 -4.80 13.15
C TRP A 174 -12.46 -5.22 12.50
N TRP A 175 -12.37 -5.23 11.16
CA TRP A 175 -11.17 -5.68 10.45
C TRP A 175 -10.70 -4.76 9.34
N ALA A 176 -11.55 -3.86 8.84
CA ALA A 176 -11.19 -2.94 7.77
C ALA A 176 -10.69 -1.61 8.34
N PRO A 177 -9.54 -1.09 7.84
CA PRO A 177 -9.11 0.27 8.11
C PRO A 177 -10.19 1.30 7.77
N ALA A 178 -10.26 2.38 8.57
CA ALA A 178 -11.29 3.40 8.43
C ALA A 178 -11.29 4.11 7.05
N HIS A 179 -10.14 4.24 6.38
CA HIS A 179 -10.11 4.75 5.00
C HIS A 179 -10.78 3.81 3.97
N HIS A 180 -10.79 2.50 4.21
CA HIS A 180 -11.55 1.55 3.38
C HIS A 180 -13.05 1.57 3.70
N LEU A 181 -13.43 1.81 4.96
CA LEU A 181 -14.82 2.08 5.32
C LEU A 181 -15.35 3.36 4.65
N ARG A 182 -14.52 4.40 4.58
CA ARG A 182 -14.85 5.61 3.80
C ARG A 182 -14.95 5.33 2.30
N ALA A 183 -14.04 4.53 1.76
CA ALA A 183 -14.12 4.13 0.35
C ALA A 183 -15.39 3.31 0.05
N LEU A 184 -15.82 2.45 0.99
CA LEU A 184 -17.12 1.76 0.89
C LEU A 184 -18.27 2.77 0.88
N ALA A 185 -18.30 3.70 1.85
CA ALA A 185 -19.38 4.67 1.98
C ALA A 185 -19.44 5.71 0.84
N ARG A 186 -18.29 6.10 0.29
CA ARG A 186 -18.20 7.15 -0.75
C ARG A 186 -18.24 6.60 -2.16
N ASP A 187 -17.58 5.47 -2.38
CA ASP A 187 -17.30 4.93 -3.72
C ASP A 187 -17.97 3.55 -3.93
N GLY A 188 -18.75 3.06 -2.96
CA GLY A 188 -19.41 1.74 -3.04
C GLY A 188 -18.44 0.56 -3.11
N ARG A 189 -17.17 0.72 -2.69
CA ARG A 189 -16.16 -0.34 -2.86
C ARG A 189 -16.22 -1.37 -1.75
N ALA A 190 -16.79 -2.52 -2.04
CA ALA A 190 -16.79 -3.64 -1.11
C ALA A 190 -15.38 -4.25 -0.96
N PHE A 191 -15.02 -4.59 0.27
CA PHE A 191 -13.74 -5.22 0.60
C PHE A 191 -13.91 -6.63 1.18
N GLY A 192 -15.16 -7.11 1.29
CA GLY A 192 -15.49 -8.43 1.82
C GLY A 192 -14.79 -8.66 3.16
N LEU A 193 -14.10 -9.80 3.25
CA LEU A 193 -13.30 -10.21 4.42
C LEU A 193 -11.81 -9.94 4.24
N ALA A 194 -11.40 -9.20 3.21
CA ALA A 194 -9.99 -8.92 2.94
C ALA A 194 -9.50 -7.56 3.46
N ALA A 195 -10.36 -6.81 4.15
CA ALA A 195 -10.12 -5.46 4.68
C ALA A 195 -9.84 -4.37 3.64
N ASN A 196 -9.37 -4.74 2.44
CA ASN A 196 -8.99 -3.86 1.35
C ASN A 196 -9.67 -4.30 0.04
N PRO A 197 -10.35 -3.40 -0.68
CA PRO A 197 -11.08 -3.74 -1.89
C PRO A 197 -10.17 -4.24 -3.02
N ASN A 198 -8.93 -3.75 -3.14
CA ASN A 198 -8.01 -4.22 -4.17
C ASN A 198 -7.63 -5.69 -3.96
N TYR A 199 -7.32 -6.07 -2.73
CA TYR A 199 -6.93 -7.43 -2.39
C TYR A 199 -8.13 -8.39 -2.40
N PHE A 200 -9.31 -7.92 -1.99
CA PHE A 200 -10.55 -8.66 -2.16
C PHE A 200 -10.81 -8.99 -3.62
N GLY A 201 -10.77 -7.98 -4.50
CA GLY A 201 -10.95 -8.19 -5.94
C GLY A 201 -9.91 -9.17 -6.51
N ALA A 202 -8.63 -9.02 -6.16
CA ALA A 202 -7.58 -9.92 -6.64
C ALA A 202 -7.78 -11.37 -6.18
N LEU A 203 -8.19 -11.56 -4.92
CA LEU A 203 -8.53 -12.87 -4.37
C LEU A 203 -9.70 -13.51 -5.12
N MET A 204 -10.77 -12.74 -5.36
CA MET A 204 -11.95 -13.22 -6.10
C MET A 204 -11.66 -13.49 -7.58
N ALA A 205 -10.71 -12.78 -8.18
CA ALA A 205 -10.22 -13.09 -9.52
C ALA A 205 -9.49 -14.44 -9.58
N LEU A 206 -8.64 -14.76 -8.59
CA LEU A 206 -8.00 -16.10 -8.50
C LEU A 206 -9.03 -17.21 -8.27
N VAL A 207 -10.04 -16.98 -7.43
CA VAL A 207 -11.16 -17.91 -7.26
C VAL A 207 -11.90 -18.13 -8.58
N THR A 208 -12.16 -17.05 -9.33
CA THR A 208 -12.85 -17.12 -10.63
C THR A 208 -12.08 -18.00 -11.62
N LEU A 209 -10.76 -17.83 -11.73
CA LEU A 209 -9.90 -18.67 -12.57
C LEU A 209 -9.91 -20.13 -12.12
N ALA A 210 -9.84 -20.41 -10.81
CA ALA A 210 -9.89 -21.76 -10.28
C ALA A 210 -11.25 -22.44 -10.53
N ALA A 211 -12.35 -21.70 -10.35
CA ALA A 211 -13.71 -22.17 -10.62
C ALA A 211 -13.93 -22.46 -12.11
N LEU A 212 -13.45 -21.58 -12.98
CA LEU A 212 -13.47 -21.76 -14.43
C LEU A 212 -12.73 -23.04 -14.84
N ALA A 213 -11.54 -23.29 -14.29
CA ALA A 213 -10.79 -24.52 -14.55
C ALA A 213 -11.58 -25.79 -14.18
N VAL A 214 -12.22 -25.83 -13.01
CA VAL A 214 -13.03 -26.99 -12.58
C VAL A 214 -14.25 -27.19 -13.48
N ARG A 215 -14.87 -26.12 -13.98
CA ARG A 215 -15.97 -26.20 -14.95
C ARG A 215 -15.52 -26.79 -16.28
N VAL A 216 -14.34 -26.39 -16.75
CA VAL A 216 -13.74 -26.89 -17.99
C VAL A 216 -13.33 -28.37 -17.86
N GLU A 217 -12.83 -28.79 -16.69
CA GLU A 217 -12.52 -30.18 -16.37
C GLU A 217 -13.74 -31.11 -16.54
N GLY A 218 -14.94 -30.62 -16.20
CA GLY A 218 -16.20 -31.32 -16.46
C GLY A 218 -16.57 -32.38 -15.42
N THR A 219 -16.03 -32.30 -14.20
CA THR A 219 -16.39 -33.24 -13.12
C THR A 219 -17.84 -33.01 -12.65
N PRO A 220 -18.71 -34.05 -12.60
CA PRO A 220 -20.13 -33.88 -12.25
C PRO A 220 -20.34 -33.28 -10.85
N GLN A 221 -19.59 -33.78 -9.86
CA GLN A 221 -19.80 -33.42 -8.46
C GLN A 221 -19.22 -32.04 -8.09
N GLY A 222 -18.22 -31.55 -8.82
CA GLY A 222 -17.64 -30.22 -8.63
C GLY A 222 -18.35 -29.11 -9.41
N GLY A 223 -19.19 -29.46 -10.38
CA GLY A 223 -19.76 -28.52 -11.34
C GLY A 223 -20.64 -27.43 -10.73
N ARG A 224 -21.50 -27.77 -9.74
CA ARG A 224 -22.41 -26.81 -9.10
C ARG A 224 -21.67 -25.78 -8.26
N TRP A 225 -20.81 -26.24 -7.34
CA TRP A 225 -19.99 -25.36 -6.51
C TRP A 225 -19.07 -24.47 -7.33
N ALA A 226 -18.47 -25.01 -8.40
CA ALA A 226 -17.65 -24.21 -9.30
C ALA A 226 -18.47 -23.16 -10.05
N ALA A 227 -19.71 -23.44 -10.45
CA ALA A 227 -20.58 -22.44 -11.08
C ALA A 227 -20.94 -21.31 -10.11
N MET A 228 -21.30 -21.66 -8.87
CA MET A 228 -21.60 -20.68 -7.82
C MET A 228 -20.38 -19.83 -7.46
N ALA A 229 -19.20 -20.45 -7.31
CA ALA A 229 -17.97 -19.72 -7.01
C ALA A 229 -17.48 -18.86 -8.17
N LEU A 230 -17.72 -19.27 -9.43
CA LEU A 230 -17.47 -18.44 -10.60
C LEU A 230 -18.37 -17.19 -10.57
N ALA A 231 -19.65 -17.36 -10.26
CA ALA A 231 -20.56 -16.23 -10.12
C ALA A 231 -20.17 -15.29 -8.96
N ALA A 232 -19.88 -15.87 -7.79
CA ALA A 232 -19.41 -15.15 -6.61
C ALA A 232 -18.08 -14.42 -6.86
N GLY A 233 -17.13 -15.07 -7.54
CA GLY A 233 -15.84 -14.52 -7.94
C GLY A 233 -15.97 -13.29 -8.82
N VAL A 234 -16.78 -13.40 -9.89
CA VAL A 234 -17.08 -12.28 -10.78
C VAL A 234 -17.78 -11.14 -10.04
N LEU A 235 -18.80 -11.45 -9.24
CA LEU A 235 -19.49 -10.45 -8.42
C LEU A 235 -18.50 -9.74 -7.49
N GLY A 236 -17.63 -10.48 -6.80
CA GLY A 236 -16.63 -9.90 -5.90
C GLY A 236 -15.63 -8.98 -6.61
N VAL A 237 -15.18 -9.34 -7.82
CA VAL A 237 -14.32 -8.47 -8.64
C VAL A 237 -15.03 -7.15 -8.97
N VAL A 238 -16.29 -7.22 -9.44
CA VAL A 238 -17.07 -6.03 -9.80
C VAL A 238 -17.36 -5.16 -8.57
N LEU A 239 -17.87 -5.73 -7.48
CA LEU A 239 -18.18 -5.00 -6.23
C LEU A 239 -16.95 -4.35 -5.58
N SER A 240 -15.75 -4.88 -5.83
CA SER A 240 -14.51 -4.27 -5.32
C SER A 240 -14.16 -2.94 -5.99
N GLY A 241 -14.68 -2.69 -7.21
CA GLY A 241 -14.27 -1.59 -8.06
C GLY A 241 -12.76 -1.54 -8.33
N SER A 242 -12.02 -2.65 -8.16
CA SER A 242 -10.56 -2.65 -8.30
C SER A 242 -10.15 -2.84 -9.76
N ARG A 243 -9.56 -1.80 -10.34
CA ARG A 243 -8.98 -1.83 -11.70
C ARG A 243 -7.85 -2.85 -11.82
N GLY A 244 -7.00 -2.95 -10.80
CA GLY A 244 -5.94 -3.96 -10.74
C GLY A 244 -6.49 -5.38 -10.72
N ALA A 245 -7.54 -5.64 -9.94
CA ALA A 245 -8.17 -6.96 -9.91
C ALA A 245 -8.82 -7.32 -11.25
N LEU A 246 -9.45 -6.36 -11.92
CA LEU A 246 -9.99 -6.55 -13.27
C LEU A 246 -8.87 -6.86 -14.27
N GLY A 247 -7.75 -6.14 -14.22
CA GLY A 247 -6.56 -6.42 -15.03
C GLY A 247 -5.98 -7.82 -14.79
N LEU A 248 -5.90 -8.24 -13.52
CA LEU A 248 -5.49 -9.60 -13.13
C LEU A 248 -6.43 -10.63 -13.77
N LEU A 249 -7.75 -10.46 -13.61
CA LEU A 249 -8.74 -11.38 -14.17
C LEU A 249 -8.63 -11.46 -15.69
N SER A 250 -8.61 -10.31 -16.38
CA SER A 250 -8.54 -10.24 -17.84
C SER A 250 -7.30 -10.93 -18.41
N ALA A 251 -6.11 -10.62 -17.88
CA ALA A 251 -4.88 -11.25 -18.34
C ALA A 251 -4.81 -12.74 -17.99
N GLY A 252 -5.36 -13.11 -16.83
CA GLY A 252 -5.48 -14.50 -16.42
C GLY A 252 -6.41 -15.30 -17.33
N LEU A 253 -7.54 -14.73 -17.73
CA LEU A 253 -8.49 -15.34 -18.64
C LEU A 253 -7.91 -15.51 -20.04
N VAL A 254 -7.25 -14.48 -20.60
CA VAL A 254 -6.55 -14.57 -21.89
C VAL A 254 -5.54 -15.72 -21.89
N THR A 255 -4.70 -15.78 -20.85
CA THR A 255 -3.72 -16.87 -20.70
C THR A 255 -4.41 -18.23 -20.58
N PHE A 256 -5.48 -18.33 -19.78
CA PHE A 256 -6.24 -19.56 -19.61
C PHE A 256 -6.86 -20.06 -20.92
N TRP A 257 -7.49 -19.17 -21.70
CA TRP A 257 -8.11 -19.51 -22.98
C TRP A 257 -7.07 -19.94 -24.01
N LEU A 258 -5.94 -19.24 -24.13
CA LEU A 258 -4.85 -19.63 -25.04
C LEU A 258 -4.34 -21.05 -24.75
N LEU A 259 -4.26 -21.44 -23.47
CA LEU A 259 -3.77 -22.76 -23.06
C LEU A 259 -4.83 -23.88 -23.17
N THR A 260 -6.11 -23.54 -23.24
CA THR A 260 -7.21 -24.52 -23.24
C THR A 260 -7.88 -24.67 -24.61
N LEU A 261 -8.01 -23.61 -25.40
CA LEU A 261 -8.64 -23.62 -26.72
C LEU A 261 -7.84 -24.39 -27.76
N GLY A 262 -6.50 -24.46 -27.63
CA GLY A 262 -5.66 -25.30 -28.48
C GLY A 262 -5.91 -26.81 -28.35
N ARG A 263 -6.87 -27.23 -27.50
CA ARG A 263 -7.26 -28.62 -27.30
C ARG A 263 -8.67 -28.88 -27.82
N GLY A 264 -8.77 -29.42 -29.03
CA GLY A 264 -10.04 -29.63 -29.72
C GLY A 264 -11.12 -30.38 -28.92
N SER A 265 -10.75 -31.25 -27.97
CA SER A 265 -11.70 -32.00 -27.14
C SER A 265 -12.42 -31.19 -26.05
N ILE A 266 -11.93 -29.99 -25.72
CA ILE A 266 -12.43 -29.19 -24.58
C ILE A 266 -13.30 -28.00 -25.05
N GLY A 267 -13.33 -27.72 -26.34
CA GLY A 267 -13.99 -26.54 -26.94
C GLY A 267 -15.40 -26.24 -26.41
N PRO A 268 -16.36 -27.20 -26.45
CA PRO A 268 -17.73 -26.95 -25.97
C PRO A 268 -17.80 -26.64 -24.48
N ARG A 269 -16.93 -27.24 -23.66
CA ARG A 269 -16.90 -27.00 -22.21
C ARG A 269 -16.32 -25.62 -21.91
N VAL A 270 -15.26 -25.23 -22.61
CA VAL A 270 -14.70 -23.87 -22.53
C VAL A 270 -15.74 -22.85 -22.93
N LEU A 271 -16.43 -23.05 -24.07
CA LEU A 271 -17.46 -22.13 -24.54
C LEU A 271 -18.60 -21.96 -23.52
N ARG A 272 -19.13 -23.05 -22.96
CA ARG A 272 -20.19 -22.99 -21.93
C ARG A 272 -19.72 -22.27 -20.67
N ALA A 273 -18.48 -22.52 -20.23
CA ALA A 273 -17.95 -21.90 -19.03
C ALA A 273 -17.65 -20.40 -19.26
N THR A 274 -17.16 -20.03 -20.43
CA THR A 274 -16.96 -18.63 -20.85
C THR A 274 -18.30 -17.90 -21.00
N ALA A 275 -19.33 -18.54 -21.55
CA ALA A 275 -20.67 -17.95 -21.64
C ALA A 275 -21.24 -17.68 -20.25
N LEU A 276 -21.12 -18.64 -19.31
CA LEU A 276 -21.53 -18.44 -17.92
C LEU A 276 -20.77 -17.27 -17.27
N LEU A 277 -19.46 -17.17 -17.48
CA LEU A 277 -18.64 -16.07 -16.99
C LEU A 277 -19.13 -14.73 -17.54
N ALA A 278 -19.34 -14.62 -18.86
CA ALA A 278 -19.78 -13.40 -19.52
C ALA A 278 -21.17 -12.96 -19.04
N VAL A 279 -22.13 -13.88 -18.95
CA VAL A 279 -23.48 -13.61 -18.44
C VAL A 279 -23.42 -13.13 -16.99
N THR A 280 -22.62 -13.79 -16.15
CA THR A 280 -22.49 -13.38 -14.75
C THR A 280 -21.81 -12.02 -14.62
N PHE A 281 -20.81 -11.74 -15.46
CA PHE A 281 -20.12 -10.45 -15.48
C PHE A 281 -21.08 -9.33 -15.87
N LEU A 282 -21.86 -9.54 -16.94
CA LEU A 282 -22.88 -8.59 -17.36
C LEU A 282 -23.92 -8.36 -16.26
N ALA A 283 -24.40 -9.43 -15.60
CA ALA A 283 -25.35 -9.31 -14.50
C ALA A 283 -24.78 -8.57 -13.29
N ALA A 284 -23.51 -8.81 -12.94
CA ALA A 284 -22.84 -8.11 -11.84
C ALA A 284 -22.61 -6.63 -12.16
N VAL A 285 -22.22 -6.29 -13.39
CA VAL A 285 -22.11 -4.90 -13.86
C VAL A 285 -23.48 -4.23 -13.82
N LEU A 286 -24.51 -4.88 -14.38
CA LEU A 286 -25.88 -4.36 -14.36
C LEU A 286 -26.38 -4.10 -12.94
N LEU A 287 -26.09 -4.99 -11.99
CA LEU A 287 -26.44 -4.80 -10.58
C LEU A 287 -25.81 -3.51 -10.01
N VAL A 288 -24.52 -3.27 -10.26
CA VAL A 288 -23.81 -2.10 -9.73
C VAL A 288 -24.28 -0.81 -10.42
N GLU A 289 -24.56 -0.87 -11.72
CA GLU A 289 -25.06 0.28 -12.49
C GLU A 289 -26.53 0.63 -12.18
N THR A 290 -27.37 -0.36 -11.89
CA THR A 290 -28.79 -0.15 -11.53
C THR A 290 -28.97 0.26 -10.07
N VAL A 291 -28.02 -0.10 -9.21
CA VAL A 291 -28.02 0.27 -7.79
C VAL A 291 -26.71 0.98 -7.45
N PRO A 292 -26.46 2.19 -7.99
CA PRO A 292 -25.23 2.91 -7.73
C PRO A 292 -25.19 3.36 -6.27
N ARG A 293 -24.11 3.02 -5.57
CA ARG A 293 -23.88 3.41 -4.15
C ARG A 293 -22.69 4.34 -3.96
N GLY A 294 -21.99 4.68 -5.05
CA GLY A 294 -20.84 5.57 -5.04
C GLY A 294 -21.11 6.87 -5.79
N ARG A 295 -20.22 7.85 -5.63
CA ARG A 295 -20.22 9.08 -6.43
C ARG A 295 -19.84 8.88 -7.91
N GLN A 296 -19.30 7.71 -8.24
CA GLN A 296 -18.84 7.37 -9.58
C GLN A 296 -19.44 6.02 -9.97
N ASP A 297 -20.01 5.97 -11.16
CA ASP A 297 -20.51 4.74 -11.75
C ASP A 297 -19.34 3.81 -12.10
N TYR A 298 -19.59 2.50 -12.10
CA TYR A 298 -18.55 1.50 -12.29
C TYR A 298 -17.94 1.60 -13.69
N LEU A 299 -18.74 1.85 -14.71
CA LEU A 299 -18.27 2.06 -16.08
C LEU A 299 -17.37 3.28 -16.21
N THR A 300 -17.69 4.42 -15.56
CA THR A 300 -16.82 5.61 -15.57
C THR A 300 -15.46 5.29 -14.96
N ARG A 301 -15.44 4.50 -13.89
CA ARG A 301 -14.22 4.09 -13.22
C ARG A 301 -13.37 3.13 -14.06
N VAL A 302 -14.00 2.19 -14.74
CA VAL A 302 -13.30 1.27 -15.67
C VAL A 302 -12.81 2.02 -16.91
N ALA A 303 -13.60 2.94 -17.45
CA ALA A 303 -13.21 3.78 -18.59
C ALA A 303 -12.00 4.66 -18.25
N GLY A 304 -11.92 5.18 -17.01
CA GLY A 304 -10.72 5.86 -16.51
C GLY A 304 -9.46 5.01 -16.64
N ALA A 305 -9.55 3.71 -16.34
CA ALA A 305 -8.43 2.76 -16.45
C ALA A 305 -7.89 2.60 -17.88
N LEU A 306 -8.73 2.85 -18.89
CA LEU A 306 -8.38 2.74 -20.30
C LEU A 306 -7.83 4.04 -20.88
N SER A 307 -7.97 5.17 -20.18
CA SER A 307 -7.46 6.47 -20.61
C SER A 307 -6.02 6.65 -20.15
N PRO A 308 -5.01 6.61 -21.05
CA PRO A 308 -3.60 6.72 -20.66
C PRO A 308 -3.25 8.12 -20.10
N THR A 309 -4.06 9.13 -20.43
CA THR A 309 -3.80 10.55 -20.12
C THR A 309 -4.70 11.10 -19.02
N GLY A 310 -5.87 10.50 -18.77
CA GLY A 310 -6.80 10.96 -17.74
C GLY A 310 -6.53 10.40 -16.34
N ASP A 311 -5.78 9.31 -16.26
CA ASP A 311 -5.62 8.56 -15.01
C ASP A 311 -4.39 9.01 -14.22
N SER A 312 -4.63 9.92 -13.27
CA SER A 312 -3.63 10.39 -12.30
C SER A 312 -2.87 9.24 -11.61
N ASP A 313 -3.49 8.07 -11.39
CA ASP A 313 -2.84 6.96 -10.68
C ASP A 313 -1.75 6.26 -11.52
N LEU A 314 -1.99 5.97 -12.81
CA LEU A 314 -0.99 5.32 -13.67
C LEU A 314 0.12 6.31 -14.06
N ALA A 315 -0.26 7.54 -14.41
CA ALA A 315 0.70 8.61 -14.70
C ALA A 315 1.64 8.86 -13.51
N LEU A 316 1.09 9.00 -12.30
CA LEU A 316 1.89 9.18 -11.08
C LEU A 316 2.77 7.96 -10.77
N ARG A 317 2.34 6.74 -11.14
CA ARG A 317 3.19 5.54 -11.01
C ARG A 317 4.31 5.53 -12.03
N LEU A 318 4.05 5.85 -13.29
CA LEU A 318 5.07 5.98 -14.32
C LEU A 318 6.05 7.10 -13.99
N GLU A 319 5.58 8.20 -13.40
CA GLU A 319 6.41 9.28 -12.89
C GLU A 319 7.30 8.81 -11.75
N ARG A 320 6.76 8.06 -10.77
CA ARG A 320 7.58 7.40 -9.73
C ARG A 320 8.65 6.49 -10.33
N TRP A 321 8.34 5.74 -11.39
CA TRP A 321 9.33 4.92 -12.11
C TRP A 321 10.41 5.78 -12.79
N ARG A 322 10.03 6.88 -13.43
CA ARG A 322 10.96 7.83 -14.06
C ARG A 322 11.90 8.46 -13.03
N GLY A 323 11.35 8.95 -11.92
CA GLY A 323 12.13 9.51 -10.82
C GLY A 323 13.10 8.50 -10.21
N TRP A 324 12.69 7.22 -10.17
CA TRP A 324 13.52 6.14 -9.65
C TRP A 324 14.71 5.79 -10.58
N LEU A 325 14.51 5.78 -11.90
CA LEU A 325 15.54 5.47 -12.90
C LEU A 325 16.58 6.58 -13.11
N GLY A 326 16.58 7.62 -12.26
CA GLY A 326 17.51 8.73 -12.42
C GLY A 326 17.22 9.60 -13.64
N GLY A 327 16.05 9.43 -14.25
CA GLY A 327 15.45 10.41 -15.14
C GLY A 327 15.05 11.61 -14.30
N ARG A 328 16.04 12.36 -13.80
CA ARG A 328 15.87 13.79 -13.57
C ARG A 328 15.27 14.30 -14.86
N GLY A 329 14.02 14.79 -14.83
CA GLY A 329 13.50 15.52 -15.98
C GLY A 329 14.57 16.54 -16.41
N PRO A 330 14.78 16.75 -17.72
CA PRO A 330 15.77 17.72 -18.18
C PRO A 330 15.46 19.07 -17.53
N GLY A 331 16.22 19.43 -16.48
CA GLY A 331 15.92 20.55 -15.57
C GLY A 331 16.20 20.32 -14.08
N ALA A 332 16.31 19.07 -13.59
CA ALA A 332 16.61 18.78 -12.18
C ALA A 332 18.11 18.55 -11.89
N GLU A 333 19.00 19.22 -12.62
CA GLU A 333 20.29 19.58 -12.03
C GLU A 333 20.02 20.32 -10.73
N SER A 334 20.94 20.29 -9.76
CA SER A 334 20.85 21.08 -8.54
C SER A 334 20.68 22.55 -8.91
N ALA A 335 19.43 22.96 -9.13
CA ALA A 335 19.08 24.34 -9.26
C ALA A 335 19.73 24.99 -8.04
N PRO A 336 20.52 26.07 -8.24
CA PRO A 336 21.07 26.80 -7.11
C PRO A 336 19.94 26.99 -6.11
N ALA A 337 20.21 26.74 -4.82
CA ALA A 337 19.19 26.81 -3.77
C ALA A 337 18.29 28.00 -4.08
N PRO A 338 17.03 27.73 -4.50
CA PRO A 338 16.24 28.73 -5.19
C PRO A 338 16.15 29.95 -4.29
N ALA A 339 16.29 31.13 -4.89
CA ALA A 339 16.39 32.37 -4.14
C ALA A 339 15.18 32.46 -3.20
N LEU A 340 15.43 32.44 -1.90
CA LEU A 340 14.38 32.69 -0.92
C LEU A 340 13.84 34.10 -1.19
N GLY A 341 12.55 34.18 -1.54
CA GLY A 341 11.89 35.46 -1.67
C GLY A 341 11.91 36.18 -0.32
N GLY A 342 12.18 37.49 -0.31
CA GLY A 342 11.95 38.29 0.88
C GLY A 342 10.46 38.28 1.24
N THR A 343 10.13 38.39 2.52
CA THR A 343 8.73 38.43 2.99
C THR A 343 7.97 39.68 2.50
N GLY A 344 8.68 40.67 1.94
CA GLY A 344 8.15 41.98 1.58
C GLY A 344 8.15 42.98 2.73
N LEU A 345 8.58 42.56 3.93
CA LEU A 345 8.80 43.45 5.07
C LEU A 345 10.20 44.07 5.01
N PRO A 346 10.39 45.29 5.58
CA PRO A 346 11.70 45.92 5.65
C PRO A 346 12.63 45.11 6.56
N ALA A 347 13.88 44.96 6.17
CA ALA A 347 14.87 44.24 6.97
C ALA A 347 15.14 44.95 8.30
N ALA A 348 15.40 44.18 9.36
CA ALA A 348 15.77 44.71 10.68
C ALA A 348 17.17 45.37 10.68
N SER A 349 17.69 45.74 11.85
CA SER A 349 19.07 46.22 11.96
C SER A 349 20.08 45.13 11.57
N ALA A 350 21.29 45.53 11.17
CA ALA A 350 22.35 44.57 10.87
C ALA A 350 22.70 43.68 12.07
N GLU A 351 22.59 44.22 13.29
CA GLU A 351 22.79 43.49 14.54
C GLU A 351 21.72 42.43 14.78
N ALA A 352 20.44 42.76 14.54
CA ALA A 352 19.33 41.81 14.64
C ALA A 352 19.53 40.64 13.66
N ARG A 353 19.92 40.94 12.42
CA ARG A 353 20.25 39.90 11.43
C ARG A 353 21.44 39.04 11.82
N ALA A 354 22.48 39.63 12.41
CA ALA A 354 23.64 38.89 12.90
C ALA A 354 23.24 37.94 14.06
N ARG A 355 22.37 38.41 14.98
CA ARG A 355 21.79 37.58 16.04
C ARG A 355 20.94 36.45 15.48
N ASP A 356 20.09 36.71 14.49
CA ASP A 356 19.29 35.67 13.83
C ASP A 356 20.16 34.61 13.13
N ALA A 357 21.23 35.02 12.46
CA ALA A 357 22.19 34.09 11.88
C ALA A 357 22.84 33.20 12.96
N HIS A 358 23.19 33.78 14.12
CA HIS A 358 23.71 33.03 15.27
C HIS A 358 22.67 32.05 15.83
N ARG A 359 21.42 32.49 16.04
CA ARG A 359 20.30 31.63 16.47
C ARG A 359 20.10 30.44 15.55
N LYS A 360 20.11 30.65 14.23
CA LYS A 360 19.98 29.57 13.25
C LYS A 360 21.15 28.58 13.33
N ALA A 361 22.37 29.06 13.58
CA ALA A 361 23.55 28.20 13.75
C ALA A 361 23.42 27.35 15.03
N ASP A 362 23.00 27.94 16.14
CA ASP A 362 22.82 27.25 17.42
C ASP A 362 21.71 26.20 17.37
N VAL A 363 20.56 26.52 16.76
CA VAL A 363 19.48 25.57 16.53
C VAL A 363 19.98 24.35 15.74
N ARG A 364 20.75 24.56 14.66
CA ARG A 364 21.34 23.46 13.87
C ARG A 364 22.36 22.65 14.68
N ARG A 365 23.17 23.30 15.53
CA ARG A 365 24.13 22.64 16.42
C ARG A 365 23.41 21.75 17.45
N LEU A 366 22.32 22.23 18.04
CA LEU A 366 21.46 21.47 18.95
C LEU A 366 20.83 20.26 18.25
N VAL A 367 20.27 20.43 17.06
CA VAL A 367 19.69 19.32 16.28
C VAL A 367 20.73 18.25 15.97
N ALA A 368 21.93 18.64 15.52
CA ALA A 368 23.01 17.70 15.28
C ALA A 368 23.43 16.93 16.55
N ALA A 369 23.43 17.59 17.72
CA ALA A 369 23.71 16.94 18.98
C ALA A 369 22.60 15.96 19.40
N VAL A 370 21.32 16.30 19.19
CA VAL A 370 20.20 15.39 19.43
C VAL A 370 20.28 14.16 18.53
N GLU A 371 20.59 14.33 17.25
CA GLU A 371 20.73 13.18 16.33
C GLU A 371 21.92 12.29 16.71
N ARG A 372 23.05 12.85 17.16
CA ARG A 372 24.16 12.05 17.72
C ARG A 372 23.75 11.30 18.99
N PHE A 373 22.99 11.95 19.88
CA PHE A 373 22.44 11.31 21.08
C PHE A 373 21.52 10.15 20.72
N ARG A 374 20.64 10.34 19.73
CA ARG A 374 19.76 9.29 19.21
C ARG A 374 20.55 8.15 18.59
N ALA A 375 21.56 8.44 17.79
CA ALA A 375 22.41 7.40 17.19
C ALA A 375 23.13 6.57 18.26
N ALA A 376 23.53 7.19 19.38
CA ALA A 376 24.23 6.50 20.47
C ALA A 376 23.29 5.72 21.41
N THR A 377 22.08 6.21 21.66
CA THR A 377 21.18 5.67 22.70
C THR A 377 19.94 4.96 22.15
N GLY A 378 19.66 5.13 20.85
CA GLY A 378 18.41 4.69 20.22
C GLY A 378 17.19 5.54 20.56
N THR A 379 17.33 6.61 21.35
CA THR A 379 16.21 7.47 21.80
C THR A 379 16.54 8.95 21.66
N VAL A 380 15.53 9.81 21.55
CA VAL A 380 15.72 11.27 21.68
C VAL A 380 15.84 11.67 23.15
N PRO A 381 16.61 12.71 23.49
CA PRO A 381 16.74 13.15 24.86
C PRO A 381 15.40 13.70 25.38
N GLU A 382 15.09 13.48 26.66
CA GLU A 382 13.92 14.09 27.29
C GLU A 382 14.07 15.61 27.41
N THR A 383 15.31 16.08 27.66
CA THR A 383 15.65 17.50 27.78
C THR A 383 17.00 17.76 27.14
N PRO A 384 17.26 18.98 26.62
CA PRO A 384 18.56 19.31 26.03
C PRO A 384 19.74 19.15 27.01
N ALA A 385 19.50 19.26 28.33
CA ALA A 385 20.55 19.15 29.34
C ALA A 385 21.30 17.81 29.29
N THR A 386 20.65 16.73 28.84
CA THR A 386 21.29 15.41 28.71
C THR A 386 22.29 15.33 27.55
N LEU A 387 22.35 16.35 26.68
CA LEU A 387 23.34 16.46 25.62
C LEU A 387 24.70 16.89 26.16
N VAL A 388 24.77 17.46 27.37
CA VAL A 388 26.00 17.94 28.00
C VAL A 388 26.49 16.94 29.06
N PRO A 389 27.80 16.67 29.17
CA PRO A 389 28.89 17.13 28.30
C PRO A 389 29.13 16.23 27.07
N GLY A 390 28.40 15.11 26.94
CA GLY A 390 28.77 14.05 26.00
C GLY A 390 28.61 14.38 24.51
N PHE A 391 27.69 15.27 24.15
CA PHE A 391 27.36 15.64 22.78
C PHE A 391 27.51 17.14 22.48
N LEU A 392 27.59 17.96 23.53
CA LEU A 392 27.84 19.41 23.53
C LEU A 392 28.64 19.79 24.78
N ASP A 393 29.56 20.76 24.65
CA ASP A 393 30.31 21.29 25.80
C ASP A 393 29.42 22.09 26.76
N ALA A 394 28.50 22.86 26.19
CA ALA A 394 27.49 23.65 26.89
C ALA A 394 26.25 23.81 26.00
N LEU A 395 25.09 24.08 26.61
CA LEU A 395 23.90 24.45 25.86
C LEU A 395 24.04 25.87 25.29
N PRO A 396 23.80 26.07 23.98
CA PRO A 396 23.77 27.42 23.43
C PRO A 396 22.56 28.19 23.94
N ALA A 397 22.70 29.50 24.02
CA ALA A 397 21.71 30.44 24.56
C ALA A 397 21.50 31.60 23.59
N ASP A 398 20.30 32.17 23.59
CA ASP A 398 19.93 33.24 22.68
C ASP A 398 20.85 34.47 22.86
N PRO A 399 21.44 35.00 21.78
CA PRO A 399 22.42 36.08 21.88
C PRO A 399 21.82 37.43 22.30
N ALA A 400 20.49 37.59 22.33
CA ALA A 400 19.85 38.82 22.79
C ALA A 400 19.57 38.85 24.29
N ASP A 401 19.11 37.73 24.88
CA ASP A 401 18.61 37.68 26.26
C ASP A 401 19.19 36.53 27.11
N GLY A 402 20.01 35.65 26.51
CA GLY A 402 20.58 34.49 27.18
C GLY A 402 19.58 33.37 27.46
N ALA A 403 18.34 33.44 26.93
CA ALA A 403 17.34 32.40 27.13
C ALA A 403 17.71 31.11 26.39
N PRO A 404 17.35 29.93 26.92
CA PRO A 404 17.54 28.67 26.21
C PRO A 404 16.63 28.58 24.98
N TYR A 405 17.11 27.93 23.91
CA TYR A 405 16.28 27.62 22.75
C TYR A 405 15.14 26.67 23.10
N ARG A 406 14.00 26.83 22.41
CA ARG A 406 12.83 25.97 22.64
C ARG A 406 13.11 24.58 22.10
N TYR A 407 13.00 23.57 22.95
CA TYR A 407 13.06 22.15 22.60
C TYR A 407 11.72 21.51 22.87
N GLU A 408 11.19 20.76 21.91
CA GLU A 408 9.98 19.97 22.07
C GLU A 408 10.23 18.55 21.57
N ARG A 409 10.04 17.57 22.45
CA ARG A 409 9.93 16.17 22.06
C ARG A 409 8.51 15.90 21.56
N THR A 410 8.39 15.25 20.43
CA THR A 410 7.11 14.90 19.80
C THR A 410 6.91 13.38 19.81
N ILE A 411 5.76 12.89 19.35
CA ILE A 411 5.55 11.44 19.17
C ILE A 411 6.52 10.89 18.12
N SER A 412 6.74 11.65 17.05
CA SER A 412 7.61 11.28 15.95
C SER A 412 9.10 11.50 16.17
N GLY A 413 9.51 12.35 17.10
CA GLY A 413 10.89 12.84 17.16
C GLY A 413 11.06 14.06 18.06
N PHE A 414 11.61 15.14 17.51
CA PHE A 414 11.88 16.38 18.26
C PHE A 414 11.97 17.60 17.34
N THR A 415 11.74 18.78 17.91
CA THR A 415 11.88 20.08 17.24
C THR A 415 12.68 21.04 18.13
N VAL A 416 13.59 21.80 17.53
CA VAL A 416 14.34 22.89 18.16
C VAL A 416 14.00 24.19 17.44
N ALA A 417 13.73 25.25 18.19
CA ALA A 417 13.32 26.53 17.62
C ALA A 417 13.92 27.76 18.30
N ALA A 418 14.06 28.82 17.50
CA ALA A 418 14.49 30.15 17.89
C ALA A 418 13.53 31.21 17.31
N ARG A 419 13.21 32.22 18.10
CA ARG A 419 12.47 33.40 17.62
C ARG A 419 13.42 34.31 16.86
N LEU A 420 12.99 34.77 15.69
CA LEU A 420 13.77 35.69 14.86
C LEU A 420 13.34 37.14 15.09
N GLU A 421 14.25 38.07 14.86
CA GLU A 421 14.03 39.52 14.95
C GLU A 421 13.83 40.18 13.59
N ASP A 422 14.41 39.63 12.51
CA ASP A 422 14.33 40.20 11.17
C ASP A 422 13.02 39.80 10.46
N PRO A 423 12.05 40.72 10.28
CA PRO A 423 10.81 40.41 9.60
C PRO A 423 10.99 40.16 8.10
N ALA A 424 12.11 40.57 7.50
CA ALA A 424 12.44 40.25 6.12
C ALA A 424 12.93 38.80 5.94
N ASP A 425 13.31 38.13 7.03
CA ASP A 425 13.76 36.75 7.00
C ASP A 425 12.58 35.82 6.66
N PRO A 426 12.74 34.89 5.70
CA PRO A 426 11.66 33.98 5.26
C PRO A 426 11.24 32.95 6.32
N ASP A 427 11.98 32.82 7.42
CA ASP A 427 11.60 32.00 8.57
C ASP A 427 10.91 32.82 9.68
N TYR A 428 10.79 34.15 9.54
CA TYR A 428 10.19 35.00 10.55
C TYR A 428 8.71 34.61 10.84
N PRO A 429 8.24 34.61 12.10
CA PRO A 429 8.95 35.02 13.32
C PRO A 429 9.70 33.89 14.02
N LEU A 430 9.76 32.68 13.45
CA LEU A 430 10.28 31.49 14.13
C LEU A 430 11.06 30.58 13.18
N PHE A 431 12.37 30.47 13.42
CA PHE A 431 13.18 29.43 12.81
C PHE A 431 13.10 28.16 13.65
N ALA A 432 12.70 27.06 13.04
CA ALA A 432 12.61 25.78 13.72
C ALA A 432 13.10 24.67 12.81
N THR A 433 13.77 23.68 13.37
CA THR A 433 14.17 22.47 12.64
C THR A 433 14.20 21.29 13.60
N GLY A 434 14.23 20.07 13.08
CA GLY A 434 14.06 18.89 13.90
C GLY A 434 14.09 17.61 13.09
N ASP A 435 13.56 16.56 13.69
CA ASP A 435 13.49 15.25 13.07
C ASP A 435 12.60 15.24 11.82
N VAL A 436 13.07 14.54 10.79
CA VAL A 436 12.28 14.20 9.59
C VAL A 436 10.94 13.56 9.95
N GLY A 437 10.90 12.75 11.01
CA GLY A 437 9.67 12.10 11.48
C GLY A 437 8.56 13.07 11.85
N ASN A 438 8.88 14.32 12.21
CA ASN A 438 7.88 15.33 12.58
C ASN A 438 7.14 15.87 11.38
N TYR A 439 7.65 15.71 10.16
CA TYR A 439 6.98 16.19 8.96
C TYR A 439 5.99 15.15 8.48
N LEU A 440 4.71 15.49 8.56
CA LEU A 440 3.63 14.62 8.12
C LEU A 440 3.23 14.93 6.69
N GLN A 441 3.37 16.19 6.26
CA GLN A 441 3.10 16.64 4.91
C GLN A 441 3.88 17.93 4.58
N ASN A 442 4.45 17.96 3.38
CA ASN A 442 5.05 19.13 2.75
C ASN A 442 4.37 19.39 1.39
N GLY A 443 3.90 20.61 1.18
CA GLY A 443 3.33 21.07 -0.07
C GLY A 443 4.13 22.24 -0.62
N ASP A 444 5.23 21.93 -1.30
CA ASP A 444 6.15 22.93 -1.84
C ASP A 444 5.82 23.42 -3.25
N ALA A 445 4.78 22.87 -3.86
CA ALA A 445 4.33 23.20 -5.21
C ALA A 445 5.41 23.05 -6.31
N GLU A 446 6.56 22.43 -6.01
CA GLU A 446 7.67 22.26 -6.96
C GLU A 446 7.45 21.10 -7.93
N GLU A 447 6.59 20.16 -7.56
CA GLU A 447 6.21 19.04 -8.39
C GLU A 447 4.83 19.26 -9.02
N GLY A 448 4.59 18.69 -10.20
CA GLY A 448 3.30 18.72 -10.90
C GLY A 448 3.37 19.09 -12.38
N GLU A 449 2.28 18.88 -13.10
CA GLU A 449 2.16 19.07 -14.54
C GLU A 449 0.93 19.93 -14.89
N GLY A 450 0.96 20.57 -16.07
CA GLY A 450 -0.20 21.29 -16.61
C GLY A 450 -0.67 22.46 -15.74
N GLY A 451 0.26 23.15 -15.06
CA GLY A 451 -0.06 24.27 -14.18
C GLY A 451 -0.74 23.87 -12.87
N ARG A 452 -0.68 22.60 -12.46
CA ARG A 452 -1.17 22.14 -11.16
C ARG A 452 -0.02 21.56 -10.34
N ALA A 453 0.00 21.88 -9.05
CA ALA A 453 0.95 21.31 -8.12
C ALA A 453 0.53 19.91 -7.69
N ALA A 454 1.49 18.99 -7.57
CA ALA A 454 1.26 17.62 -7.12
C ALA A 454 0.75 17.60 -5.66
N GLY A 455 -0.18 16.69 -5.36
CA GLY A 455 -0.74 16.55 -4.01
C GLY A 455 -1.76 17.62 -3.60
N PHE A 456 -1.88 18.71 -4.34
CA PHE A 456 -2.89 19.75 -4.11
C PHE A 456 -4.20 19.41 -4.81
N ARG A 457 -5.31 19.76 -4.16
CA ARG A 457 -6.67 19.67 -4.69
C ARG A 457 -7.39 20.99 -4.43
N ALA A 458 -8.50 21.20 -5.12
CA ALA A 458 -9.32 22.37 -4.87
C ALA A 458 -10.81 22.02 -4.83
N LEU A 459 -11.60 22.89 -4.19
CA LEU A 459 -13.06 22.78 -4.24
C LEU A 459 -13.58 23.08 -5.65
N PRO A 460 -14.66 22.44 -6.12
CA PRO A 460 -15.25 22.73 -7.42
C PRO A 460 -15.52 24.23 -7.61
N GLY A 461 -15.05 24.79 -8.71
CA GLY A 461 -15.16 26.23 -9.01
C GLY A 461 -14.03 27.10 -8.45
N THR A 462 -13.10 26.56 -7.66
CA THR A 462 -11.88 27.26 -7.27
C THR A 462 -10.92 27.34 -8.44
N ILE A 463 -10.46 28.54 -8.78
CA ILE A 463 -9.43 28.76 -9.80
C ILE A 463 -8.09 28.79 -9.07
N TRP A 464 -7.17 27.91 -9.46
CA TRP A 464 -5.82 27.91 -8.94
C TRP A 464 -4.84 27.42 -9.99
N GLU A 465 -3.60 27.89 -9.90
CA GLU A 465 -2.51 27.48 -10.76
C GLU A 465 -1.20 27.41 -9.96
N ARG A 466 -0.32 26.49 -10.34
CA ARG A 466 1.08 26.48 -9.95
C ARG A 466 1.80 27.55 -10.77
N ALA A 467 2.41 28.53 -10.12
CA ALA A 467 3.02 29.67 -10.79
C ALA A 467 4.31 30.13 -10.09
N SER A 468 5.31 30.51 -10.89
CA SER A 468 6.59 31.00 -10.37
C SER A 468 6.50 32.35 -9.67
N ARG A 469 5.62 33.23 -10.16
CA ARG A 469 5.31 34.51 -9.51
C ARG A 469 4.69 34.37 -8.11
N ALA A 470 4.20 33.17 -7.79
CA ALA A 470 3.61 32.83 -6.49
C ALA A 470 4.59 32.12 -5.55
N ALA A 471 5.85 31.95 -5.94
CA ALA A 471 6.86 31.30 -5.10
C ALA A 471 7.35 32.24 -3.99
N LEU A 472 7.39 31.72 -2.76
CA LEU A 472 8.19 32.25 -1.65
C LEU A 472 9.44 31.39 -1.48
N PHE A 473 9.26 30.08 -1.56
CA PHE A 473 10.30 29.09 -1.48
C PHE A 473 10.37 28.39 -2.82
N GLY A 474 11.54 28.40 -3.46
CA GLY A 474 11.67 27.66 -4.70
C GLY A 474 11.31 28.40 -5.96
N ASP A 475 10.91 27.62 -6.96
CA ASP A 475 10.62 28.11 -8.29
C ASP A 475 9.11 28.29 -8.49
N PHE A 476 8.26 27.67 -7.66
CA PHE A 476 6.81 27.69 -7.82
C PHE A 476 6.05 27.77 -6.50
N GLY A 477 4.97 28.53 -6.50
CA GLY A 477 3.93 28.47 -5.47
C GLY A 477 2.55 28.28 -6.08
N ILE A 478 1.52 28.44 -5.26
CA ILE A 478 0.11 28.36 -5.64
C ILE A 478 -0.46 29.76 -5.81
N ALA A 479 -0.88 30.13 -7.02
CA ALA A 479 -1.75 31.28 -7.22
C ALA A 479 -3.21 30.83 -7.08
N PHE A 480 -3.91 31.38 -6.09
CA PHE A 480 -5.30 31.12 -5.72
C PHE A 480 -6.16 32.32 -6.11
N ARG A 481 -7.17 32.12 -6.95
CA ARG A 481 -8.08 33.19 -7.41
C ARG A 481 -9.51 32.94 -6.96
N GLY A 482 -10.12 34.00 -6.44
CA GLY A 482 -11.56 34.04 -6.16
C GLY A 482 -12.40 33.93 -7.43
N SER A 483 -13.61 33.38 -7.32
CA SER A 483 -14.52 33.30 -8.47
C SER A 483 -15.12 34.67 -8.77
N GLN A 484 -14.70 35.31 -9.87
CA GLN A 484 -15.25 36.62 -10.27
C GLN A 484 -16.74 36.56 -10.60
N SER A 485 -17.22 35.44 -11.18
CA SER A 485 -18.62 35.27 -11.58
C SER A 485 -19.52 34.75 -10.46
N ALA A 486 -18.94 34.25 -9.37
CA ALA A 486 -19.69 33.74 -8.22
C ALA A 486 -18.90 33.97 -6.92
N PRO A 487 -18.71 35.24 -6.51
CA PRO A 487 -17.84 35.59 -5.38
C PRO A 487 -18.34 35.02 -4.04
N GLN A 488 -19.63 34.69 -3.95
CA GLN A 488 -20.24 34.04 -2.78
C GLN A 488 -19.92 32.54 -2.67
N ARG A 489 -19.22 31.95 -3.64
CA ARG A 489 -18.86 30.52 -3.61
C ARG A 489 -17.55 30.34 -2.87
N ARG A 490 -17.61 29.48 -1.85
CA ARG A 490 -16.42 29.00 -1.14
C ARG A 490 -15.37 28.47 -2.11
N ALA A 491 -14.18 29.04 -2.01
CA ALA A 491 -13.00 28.63 -2.75
C ALA A 491 -11.97 28.03 -1.78
N ALA A 492 -11.36 26.90 -2.14
CA ALA A 492 -10.27 26.38 -1.32
C ALA A 492 -9.28 25.57 -2.14
N VAL A 493 -8.00 25.70 -1.81
CA VAL A 493 -6.93 24.80 -2.20
C VAL A 493 -6.47 24.06 -0.95
N TYR A 494 -6.28 22.76 -1.04
CA TYR A 494 -6.03 21.95 0.13
C TYR A 494 -5.15 20.75 -0.13
N GLN A 495 -4.61 20.27 0.98
CA GLN A 495 -3.80 19.10 1.10
C GLN A 495 -4.41 18.18 2.16
N GLN A 496 -4.21 16.88 1.99
CA GLN A 496 -4.80 15.86 2.85
C GLN A 496 -3.76 14.82 3.23
N ARG A 497 -3.75 14.43 4.51
CA ARG A 497 -2.88 13.37 5.01
C ARG A 497 -3.63 12.36 5.85
N TYR A 498 -3.37 11.08 5.59
CA TYR A 498 -3.79 9.98 6.44
C TYR A 498 -2.68 9.67 7.45
N LEU A 499 -3.02 9.65 8.74
CA LEU A 499 -2.05 9.53 9.83
C LEU A 499 -2.23 8.26 10.64
N ASN A 500 -3.47 7.81 10.87
CA ASN A 500 -3.81 6.67 11.73
C ASN A 500 -3.09 6.70 13.11
N ARG A 501 -3.11 7.86 13.79
CA ARG A 501 -2.39 8.13 15.03
C ARG A 501 -3.31 8.37 16.23
N PRO A 502 -2.91 8.03 17.47
CA PRO A 502 -3.63 8.49 18.65
C PRO A 502 -3.74 10.02 18.67
N GLY A 503 -4.88 10.54 19.07
CA GLY A 503 -5.07 11.95 19.44
C GLY A 503 -4.43 12.25 20.79
N GLY A 504 -4.56 13.50 21.23
CA GLY A 504 -3.97 14.03 22.46
C GLY A 504 -2.61 14.69 22.26
N ALA A 505 -1.90 14.39 21.18
CA ALA A 505 -0.69 15.11 20.79
C ALA A 505 -1.02 16.27 19.83
N PRO A 506 -0.30 17.40 19.94
CA PRO A 506 -0.51 18.53 19.06
C PRO A 506 0.02 18.27 17.65
N PHE A 507 -0.65 18.87 16.66
CA PHE A 507 -0.14 19.04 15.31
C PHE A 507 -0.14 20.52 14.99
N THR A 508 0.80 20.97 14.15
CA THR A 508 0.82 22.35 13.68
C THR A 508 0.76 22.38 12.17
N ALA A 509 -0.29 23.02 11.64
CA ALA A 509 -0.40 23.32 10.23
C ALA A 509 0.14 24.72 9.96
N THR A 510 0.90 24.90 8.89
CA THR A 510 1.42 26.20 8.47
C THR A 510 1.25 26.39 6.96
N VAL A 511 1.02 27.63 6.55
CA VAL A 511 1.06 28.06 5.15
C VAL A 511 1.52 29.51 5.10
N TRP A 512 2.31 29.85 4.08
CA TRP A 512 2.62 31.24 3.75
C TRP A 512 1.63 31.76 2.73
N VAL A 513 1.11 32.96 2.95
CA VAL A 513 0.09 33.58 2.11
C VAL A 513 0.46 35.02 1.81
N ARG A 514 0.37 35.44 0.55
CA ARG A 514 0.49 36.84 0.13
C ARG A 514 -0.79 37.25 -0.57
N LEU A 515 -1.53 38.19 0.03
CA LEU A 515 -2.73 38.77 -0.58
C LEU A 515 -2.30 39.84 -1.58
N MET A 516 -2.83 39.83 -2.81
CA MET A 516 -2.52 40.88 -3.78
C MET A 516 -3.30 42.18 -3.46
N PRO A 517 -2.80 43.38 -3.80
CA PRO A 517 -3.43 44.67 -3.44
C PRO A 517 -4.91 44.82 -3.80
N GLU A 518 -5.34 44.20 -4.90
CA GLU A 518 -6.72 44.20 -5.38
C GLU A 518 -7.66 43.22 -4.66
N SER A 519 -7.12 42.46 -3.71
CA SER A 519 -7.87 41.40 -3.03
C SER A 519 -8.88 41.94 -2.01
N ARG A 520 -10.04 41.28 -1.92
CA ARG A 520 -11.11 41.57 -0.96
C ARG A 520 -11.64 40.26 -0.39
N GLY A 521 -12.22 40.32 0.81
CA GLY A 521 -12.69 39.14 1.54
C GLY A 521 -11.59 38.50 2.37
N GLU A 522 -11.95 37.47 3.14
CA GLU A 522 -11.04 36.81 4.07
C GLU A 522 -10.47 35.52 3.50
N VAL A 523 -9.17 35.28 3.70
CA VAL A 523 -8.51 34.01 3.40
C VAL A 523 -8.05 33.38 4.70
N PHE A 524 -8.39 32.12 4.91
CA PHE A 524 -8.09 31.38 6.14
C PHE A 524 -7.20 30.18 5.87
N LEU A 525 -6.24 29.95 6.76
CA LEU A 525 -5.75 28.60 7.01
C LEU A 525 -6.81 27.88 7.84
N TYR A 526 -7.27 26.74 7.36
CA TYR A 526 -8.37 25.97 7.92
C TYR A 526 -7.94 24.51 8.06
N VAL A 527 -8.16 23.92 9.24
CA VAL A 527 -7.83 22.50 9.47
C VAL A 527 -9.07 21.74 9.89
N ASN A 528 -9.22 20.52 9.36
CA ASN A 528 -10.18 19.55 9.84
C ASN A 528 -9.53 18.24 10.24
N VAL A 529 -10.19 17.53 11.16
CA VAL A 529 -9.72 16.26 11.69
C VAL A 529 -10.84 15.25 11.55
N TYR A 530 -10.50 14.09 10.99
CA TYR A 530 -11.38 12.92 10.93
C TYR A 530 -10.79 11.81 11.77
N TYR A 531 -11.61 11.24 12.63
CA TYR A 531 -11.23 10.17 13.54
C TYR A 531 -11.59 8.80 12.94
N ALA A 532 -10.89 7.77 13.37
CA ALA A 532 -11.08 6.39 12.91
C ALA A 532 -12.46 5.83 13.29
N ASP A 533 -13.08 6.37 14.35
CA ASP A 533 -14.46 6.09 14.76
C ASP A 533 -15.52 6.70 13.82
N GLY A 534 -15.10 7.45 12.80
CA GLY A 534 -15.96 8.12 11.83
C GLY A 534 -16.39 9.53 12.24
N GLY A 535 -16.11 9.97 13.47
CA GLY A 535 -16.38 11.33 13.88
C GLY A 535 -15.46 12.35 13.20
N ARG A 536 -15.92 13.60 13.17
CA ARG A 536 -15.29 14.69 12.42
C ARG A 536 -15.34 15.99 13.21
N ALA A 537 -14.25 16.75 13.18
CA ALA A 537 -14.18 18.13 13.64
C ALA A 537 -13.86 19.04 12.45
N ASP A 538 -14.82 19.88 12.03
CA ASP A 538 -14.77 20.66 10.79
C ASP A 538 -15.59 21.97 10.93
N PRO A 539 -14.93 23.14 11.10
CA PRO A 539 -13.50 23.28 11.35
C PRO A 539 -13.11 22.62 12.66
N TYR A 540 -11.89 22.09 12.70
CA TYR A 540 -11.22 21.92 13.98
C TYR A 540 -10.75 23.30 14.48
N ALA A 541 -10.03 24.05 13.64
CA ALA A 541 -9.67 25.45 13.89
C ALA A 541 -9.36 26.19 12.58
N ARG A 542 -9.34 27.53 12.64
CA ARG A 542 -8.97 28.40 11.51
C ARG A 542 -8.27 29.67 11.96
N VAL A 543 -7.42 30.24 11.11
CA VAL A 543 -6.75 31.53 11.31
C VAL A 543 -6.77 32.33 10.01
N ALA A 544 -7.10 33.62 10.08
CA ALA A 544 -7.22 34.50 8.91
C ALA A 544 -5.88 35.15 8.54
N ALA A 545 -5.65 35.35 7.25
CA ALA A 545 -4.66 36.30 6.75
C ALA A 545 -5.13 37.73 7.03
N ASP A 546 -4.18 38.62 7.31
CA ASP A 546 -4.44 40.02 7.58
C ASP A 546 -4.62 40.79 6.26
N PRO A 547 -5.84 41.24 5.93
CA PRO A 547 -6.09 41.94 4.67
C PRO A 547 -5.46 43.34 4.63
N THR A 548 -5.02 43.89 5.77
CA THR A 548 -4.42 45.23 5.84
C THR A 548 -2.97 45.27 5.36
N ARG A 549 -2.36 44.11 5.09
CA ARG A 549 -0.97 43.96 4.62
C ARG A 549 -0.89 43.29 3.25
N PRO A 550 -1.45 43.88 2.18
CA PRO A 550 -1.32 43.34 0.84
C PRO A 550 0.13 43.40 0.35
N GLY A 551 0.49 42.49 -0.55
CA GLY A 551 1.82 42.40 -1.15
C GLY A 551 2.89 41.79 -0.23
N VAL A 552 2.57 41.57 1.04
CA VAL A 552 3.47 40.99 2.05
C VAL A 552 3.13 39.51 2.24
N TRP A 553 4.16 38.67 2.32
CA TRP A 553 4.03 37.27 2.72
C TRP A 553 3.78 37.17 4.22
N GLN A 554 2.72 36.45 4.57
CA GLN A 554 2.25 36.25 5.92
C GLN A 554 2.26 34.77 6.25
N ARG A 555 2.93 34.40 7.34
CA ARG A 555 2.88 33.03 7.86
C ARG A 555 1.62 32.83 8.68
N LEU A 556 0.75 31.96 8.21
CA LEU A 556 -0.41 31.48 8.96
C LEU A 556 -0.02 30.16 9.63
N SER A 557 -0.18 30.06 10.94
CA SER A 557 0.13 28.84 11.69
C SER A 557 -1.02 28.51 12.64
N LEU A 558 -1.35 27.23 12.72
CA LEU A 558 -2.48 26.72 13.49
C LEU A 558 -2.08 25.44 14.21
N THR A 559 -1.94 25.51 15.54
CA THR A 559 -1.72 24.33 16.37
C THR A 559 -3.07 23.76 16.82
N ILE A 560 -3.26 22.46 16.60
CA ILE A 560 -4.46 21.70 16.94
C ILE A 560 -4.08 20.52 17.83
N THR A 561 -4.94 20.14 18.78
CA THR A 561 -4.69 18.98 19.67
C THR A 561 -5.89 18.04 19.61
N PRO A 562 -5.93 17.11 18.63
CA PRO A 562 -7.06 16.21 18.45
C PRO A 562 -7.41 15.49 19.75
N ASP A 563 -8.68 15.13 19.91
CA ASP A 563 -9.22 14.64 21.18
C ASP A 563 -8.42 13.43 21.71
N ALA A 564 -7.96 13.51 22.96
CA ALA A 564 -7.28 12.41 23.61
C ALA A 564 -8.19 11.16 23.65
N GLY A 565 -7.59 9.98 23.47
CA GLY A 565 -8.32 8.70 23.45
C GLY A 565 -9.02 8.37 22.13
N ARG A 566 -9.09 9.31 21.17
CA ARG A 566 -9.58 9.03 19.81
C ARG A 566 -8.40 8.85 18.86
N ARG A 567 -8.56 8.05 17.82
CA ARG A 567 -7.50 7.85 16.81
C ARG A 567 -7.76 8.76 15.61
N VAL A 568 -6.86 9.69 15.33
CA VAL A 568 -6.85 10.53 14.13
C VAL A 568 -6.53 9.67 12.92
N ASP A 569 -7.47 9.58 12.00
CA ASP A 569 -7.27 8.85 10.75
C ASP A 569 -6.79 9.77 9.64
N PHE A 570 -7.30 11.00 9.63
CA PHE A 570 -7.03 11.96 8.58
C PHE A 570 -7.02 13.40 9.12
N ILE A 571 -6.13 14.22 8.55
CA ILE A 571 -6.10 15.67 8.73
C ILE A 571 -6.11 16.32 7.34
N GLY A 572 -6.99 17.30 7.15
CA GLY A 572 -6.99 18.15 5.95
C GLY A 572 -6.56 19.56 6.30
N VAL A 573 -5.63 20.11 5.53
CA VAL A 573 -5.11 21.48 5.64
C VAL A 573 -5.55 22.25 4.41
N TYR A 574 -6.30 23.31 4.62
CA TYR A 574 -6.97 24.08 3.58
C TYR A 574 -6.52 25.54 3.65
N LEU A 575 -6.24 26.12 2.51
CA LEU A 575 -6.36 27.55 2.31
C LEU A 575 -7.76 27.81 1.74
N LEU A 576 -8.62 28.42 2.53
CA LEU A 576 -10.05 28.54 2.26
C LEU A 576 -10.49 29.99 2.31
N SER A 577 -11.45 30.35 1.46
CA SER A 577 -12.20 31.57 1.60
C SER A 577 -13.69 31.32 1.32
N ASP A 578 -14.55 32.04 2.03
CA ASP A 578 -15.99 32.03 1.81
C ASP A 578 -16.43 33.06 0.74
N ASP A 579 -15.71 34.19 0.61
CA ASP A 579 -16.11 35.34 -0.21
C ASP A 579 -14.97 36.08 -0.95
N PHE A 580 -13.80 35.42 -1.13
CA PHE A 580 -12.62 36.07 -1.70
C PHE A 580 -12.82 36.55 -3.14
N GLN A 581 -12.44 37.80 -3.38
CA GLN A 581 -12.30 38.40 -4.71
C GLN A 581 -10.84 38.83 -4.89
N GLY A 582 -10.28 38.59 -6.07
CA GLY A 582 -8.87 38.89 -6.35
C GLY A 582 -8.00 37.63 -6.33
N GLU A 583 -6.73 37.81 -5.99
CA GLU A 583 -5.71 36.77 -6.06
C GLU A 583 -4.87 36.73 -4.78
N ALA A 584 -4.63 35.53 -4.26
CA ALA A 584 -3.66 35.29 -3.20
C ALA A 584 -2.60 34.33 -3.73
N HIS A 585 -1.36 34.52 -3.30
CA HIS A 585 -0.31 33.52 -3.48
C HIS A 585 -0.16 32.74 -2.20
N ALA A 586 0.09 31.45 -2.33
CA ALA A 586 0.32 30.57 -1.21
C ALA A 586 1.46 29.62 -1.50
N ASP A 587 2.27 29.38 -0.48
CA ASP A 587 3.42 28.50 -0.57
C ASP A 587 3.71 27.94 0.82
N GLY A 588 4.59 26.97 0.93
CA GLY A 588 5.04 26.51 2.24
C GLY A 588 3.95 25.78 3.03
N PHE A 589 3.14 24.92 2.38
CA PHE A 589 2.12 24.15 3.10
C PHE A 589 2.79 23.07 3.95
N GLU A 590 2.56 23.10 5.25
CA GLU A 590 3.18 22.20 6.21
C GLU A 590 2.13 21.62 7.14
N LEU A 591 2.29 20.33 7.45
CA LEU A 591 1.66 19.69 8.61
C LEU A 591 2.75 18.96 9.39
N VAL A 592 2.99 19.41 10.62
CA VAL A 592 4.01 18.84 11.50
C VAL A 592 3.40 18.25 12.77
N ASP A 593 4.05 17.22 13.29
CA ASP A 593 3.85 16.68 14.63
C ASP A 593 4.49 17.63 15.65
N GLY A 594 3.76 17.97 16.71
CA GLY A 594 4.17 18.95 17.72
C GLY A 594 3.48 20.30 17.61
N SER A 595 3.73 21.13 18.63
CA SER A 595 3.18 22.49 18.77
C SER A 595 4.05 23.58 18.16
N VAL A 596 5.24 23.22 17.66
CA VAL A 596 6.20 24.13 17.04
C VAL A 596 6.16 23.93 15.53
N PRO A 597 5.76 24.95 14.74
CA PRO A 597 5.86 24.87 13.29
C PRO A 597 7.34 24.84 12.90
N VAL A 598 7.67 24.10 11.86
CA VAL A 598 9.06 23.91 11.45
C VAL A 598 9.38 24.83 10.26
N SER A 599 10.64 25.13 10.00
CA SER A 599 11.05 25.98 8.88
C SER A 599 11.06 25.23 7.56
N PHE A 600 10.36 25.78 6.57
CA PHE A 600 10.22 25.21 5.24
C PHE A 600 11.53 24.85 4.51
N PRO A 601 12.60 25.66 4.56
CA PRO A 601 13.88 25.26 3.95
C PRO A 601 14.48 23.98 4.57
N GLY A 602 14.17 23.68 5.84
CA GLY A 602 14.55 22.42 6.48
C GLY A 602 13.76 21.20 5.97
N LEU A 603 12.53 21.42 5.48
CA LEU A 603 11.64 20.36 4.96
C LEU A 603 12.09 19.77 3.62
N ARG A 604 12.59 20.60 2.69
CA ARG A 604 13.04 20.11 1.36
C ARG A 604 14.16 19.08 1.46
N ALA A 605 14.98 19.15 2.50
CA ALA A 605 16.06 18.19 2.75
C ALA A 605 15.53 16.89 3.41
N ALA A 606 14.53 17.02 4.29
CA ALA A 606 13.97 15.94 5.09
C ALA A 606 13.04 15.00 4.30
N ASP A 607 12.10 15.56 3.53
CA ASP A 607 11.09 14.80 2.78
C ASP A 607 11.70 13.91 1.68
N ARG A 608 12.87 14.31 1.16
CA ARG A 608 13.65 13.54 0.19
C ARG A 608 14.43 12.38 0.82
N ALA A 609 14.71 12.41 2.12
CA ALA A 609 15.59 11.42 2.76
C ALA A 609 14.85 10.17 3.26
N GLY A 610 13.64 10.34 3.81
CA GLY A 610 12.87 9.26 4.44
C GLY A 610 12.02 8.43 3.47
N ALA A 611 11.39 9.09 2.49
CA ALA A 611 10.43 8.47 1.58
C ALA A 611 11.01 8.05 0.20
N ASP A 612 12.23 8.50 -0.14
CA ASP A 612 12.83 8.21 -1.43
C ASP A 612 13.45 6.80 -1.45
N LEU A 613 12.65 5.79 -1.82
CA LEU A 613 13.12 4.44 -2.15
C LEU A 613 14.22 4.44 -3.23
N GLY A 614 14.28 5.47 -4.09
CA GLY A 614 15.37 5.68 -5.03
C GLY A 614 16.68 6.05 -4.34
N ALA A 615 16.66 6.95 -3.38
CA ALA A 615 17.83 7.26 -2.55
C ALA A 615 18.31 6.04 -1.76
N ARG A 616 17.37 5.29 -1.17
CA ARG A 616 17.69 4.03 -0.48
C ARG A 616 18.33 3.00 -1.42
N PHE A 617 17.80 2.85 -2.64
CA PHE A 617 18.40 2.00 -3.65
C PHE A 617 19.79 2.46 -4.06
N ARG A 618 20.01 3.77 -4.30
CA ARG A 618 21.32 4.32 -4.65
C ARG A 618 22.39 4.04 -3.58
N ARG A 619 22.00 3.97 -2.29
CA ARG A 619 22.90 3.58 -1.19
C ARG A 619 23.31 2.10 -1.24
N SER A 620 22.46 1.22 -1.76
CA SER A 620 22.73 -0.22 -1.86
C SER A 620 22.02 -0.83 -3.08
N PRO A 621 22.56 -0.68 -4.29
CA PRO A 621 21.87 -1.10 -5.51
C PRO A 621 21.71 -2.62 -5.62
N LEU A 622 22.69 -3.39 -5.12
CA LEU A 622 22.70 -4.85 -5.24
C LEU A 622 21.83 -5.54 -4.20
N LEU A 623 21.92 -5.12 -2.93
CA LEU A 623 21.28 -5.78 -1.78
C LEU A 623 20.11 -4.99 -1.20
N GLY A 624 19.92 -3.73 -1.59
CA GLY A 624 18.87 -2.87 -1.05
C GLY A 624 19.12 -2.44 0.40
N SER A 625 18.10 -1.82 0.98
CA SER A 625 18.11 -1.24 2.34
C SER A 625 17.41 -2.08 3.40
N GLY A 626 17.08 -3.34 3.08
CA GLY A 626 16.22 -4.17 3.90
C GLY A 626 14.77 -3.66 3.92
N PRO A 627 13.88 -4.33 4.68
CA PRO A 627 12.48 -3.92 4.80
C PRO A 627 12.31 -2.60 5.57
N SER A 628 13.28 -2.28 6.46
CA SER A 628 13.42 -1.05 7.27
C SER A 628 12.09 -0.61 7.88
N LYS A 629 11.40 -1.55 8.54
CA LYS A 629 10.04 -1.33 9.06
C LYS A 629 9.98 -0.33 10.21
N ALA A 630 11.11 -0.04 10.87
CA ALA A 630 11.21 0.97 11.92
C ALA A 630 11.10 2.41 11.39
N THR A 631 11.50 2.67 10.15
CA THR A 631 11.61 4.05 9.61
C THR A 631 10.34 4.57 8.94
N GLY A 632 9.20 3.90 9.13
CA GLY A 632 7.96 4.25 8.44
C GLY A 632 8.08 3.99 6.94
N GLY A 633 7.90 2.73 6.53
CA GLY A 633 8.12 2.34 5.14
C GLY A 633 7.29 3.17 4.15
N ALA A 634 7.94 3.73 3.14
CA ALA A 634 7.28 4.40 2.03
C ALA A 634 6.29 3.43 1.36
N ALA A 635 5.01 3.82 1.36
CA ALA A 635 3.97 3.08 0.65
C ALA A 635 4.13 3.34 -0.86
N VAL A 636 4.79 2.42 -1.56
CA VAL A 636 4.86 2.43 -3.01
C VAL A 636 3.85 1.45 -3.56
N ASP A 637 2.91 1.97 -4.36
CA ASP A 637 1.89 1.19 -5.06
C ASP A 637 2.45 0.43 -6.28
N ASN A 638 3.66 -0.12 -6.14
CA ASN A 638 4.35 -0.92 -7.14
C ASN A 638 5.28 -1.91 -6.43
N GLU A 639 4.97 -3.19 -6.60
CA GLU A 639 5.69 -4.26 -5.90
C GLU A 639 7.14 -4.38 -6.36
N TYR A 640 7.41 -4.13 -7.64
CA TYR A 640 8.75 -4.26 -8.19
C TYR A 640 9.68 -3.20 -7.62
N LEU A 641 9.23 -1.94 -7.58
CA LEU A 641 9.98 -0.85 -6.94
C LEU A 641 10.16 -1.10 -5.45
N LEU A 642 9.15 -1.66 -4.79
CA LEU A 642 9.23 -2.01 -3.37
C LEU A 642 10.27 -3.10 -3.10
N VAL A 643 10.24 -4.20 -3.87
CA VAL A 643 11.22 -5.30 -3.80
C VAL A 643 12.62 -4.78 -4.14
N LEU A 644 12.73 -3.90 -5.13
CA LEU A 644 13.99 -3.35 -5.59
C LEU A 644 14.63 -2.38 -4.58
N GLY A 645 13.84 -1.49 -3.97
CA GLY A 645 14.34 -0.60 -2.92
C GLY A 645 14.68 -1.33 -1.61
N ARG A 646 13.94 -2.40 -1.29
CA ARG A 646 14.20 -3.22 -0.09
C ARG A 646 15.35 -4.18 -0.28
N TYR A 647 15.38 -4.92 -1.37
CA TYR A 647 16.27 -6.09 -1.55
C TYR A 647 17.24 -5.94 -2.73
N GLY A 648 17.29 -4.77 -3.36
CA GLY A 648 18.20 -4.46 -4.45
C GLY A 648 17.91 -5.26 -5.72
N LEU A 649 18.83 -5.17 -6.67
CA LEU A 649 18.76 -5.89 -7.96
C LEU A 649 18.74 -7.41 -7.75
N LEU A 650 19.46 -7.93 -6.76
CA LEU A 650 19.47 -9.37 -6.49
C LEU A 650 18.11 -9.85 -5.98
N GLY A 651 17.47 -9.08 -5.10
CA GLY A 651 16.14 -9.43 -4.59
C GLY A 651 15.08 -9.37 -5.68
N LEU A 652 15.13 -8.33 -6.54
CA LEU A 652 14.24 -8.24 -7.70
C LEU A 652 14.47 -9.41 -8.67
N ALA A 653 15.73 -9.77 -8.95
CA ALA A 653 16.04 -10.90 -9.81
C ALA A 653 15.52 -12.23 -9.23
N ALA A 654 15.73 -12.48 -7.94
CA ALA A 654 15.20 -13.67 -7.26
C ALA A 654 13.67 -13.71 -7.28
N TYR A 655 13.03 -12.55 -7.07
CA TYR A 655 11.57 -12.40 -7.14
C TYR A 655 11.02 -12.70 -8.54
N LEU A 656 11.61 -12.14 -9.59
CA LEU A 656 11.22 -12.41 -10.98
C LEU A 656 11.50 -13.87 -11.38
N ALA A 657 12.62 -14.44 -10.92
CA ALA A 657 12.96 -15.84 -11.13
C ALA A 657 11.91 -16.78 -10.52
N LEU A 658 11.41 -16.46 -9.32
CA LEU A 658 10.31 -17.20 -8.69
C LEU A 658 9.07 -17.26 -9.58
N TRP A 659 8.62 -16.12 -10.10
CA TRP A 659 7.48 -16.06 -11.00
C TRP A 659 7.74 -16.79 -12.33
N ALA A 660 8.93 -16.66 -12.91
CA ALA A 660 9.30 -17.35 -14.14
C ALA A 660 9.31 -18.88 -13.97
N VAL A 661 9.85 -19.38 -12.86
CA VAL A 661 9.87 -20.81 -12.52
C VAL A 661 8.44 -21.33 -12.29
N LEU A 662 7.61 -20.58 -11.57
CA LEU A 662 6.20 -20.90 -11.37
C LEU A 662 5.44 -20.97 -12.69
N LEU A 663 5.60 -19.96 -13.54
CA LEU A 663 4.95 -19.91 -14.85
C LEU A 663 5.40 -21.10 -15.71
N ARG A 664 6.70 -21.41 -15.75
CA ARG A 664 7.23 -22.56 -16.49
C ARG A 664 6.65 -23.89 -15.98
N ALA A 665 6.55 -24.07 -14.67
CA ALA A 665 5.96 -25.26 -14.06
C ALA A 665 4.47 -25.39 -14.40
N ALA A 666 3.72 -24.29 -14.28
CA ALA A 666 2.30 -24.22 -14.59
C ALA A 666 2.04 -24.45 -16.09
N LEU A 667 2.83 -23.87 -16.99
CA LEU A 667 2.73 -24.08 -18.44
C LEU A 667 3.02 -25.54 -18.82
N ARG A 668 4.05 -26.16 -18.22
CA ARG A 668 4.35 -27.59 -18.44
C ARG A 668 3.21 -28.49 -17.99
N ALA A 669 2.67 -28.26 -16.79
CA ALA A 669 1.52 -29.02 -16.30
C ALA A 669 0.27 -28.74 -17.15
N ALA A 670 0.02 -27.48 -17.53
CA ALA A 670 -1.08 -27.10 -18.40
C ALA A 670 -0.98 -27.82 -19.74
N ARG A 671 0.22 -28.00 -20.32
CA ARG A 671 0.48 -28.77 -21.56
C ARG A 671 0.07 -30.24 -21.49
N THR A 672 -0.02 -30.82 -20.29
CA THR A 672 -0.54 -32.19 -20.08
C THR A 672 -2.07 -32.28 -20.05
N GLY A 673 -2.78 -31.17 -20.24
CA GLY A 673 -4.25 -31.16 -20.29
C GLY A 673 -4.93 -30.92 -18.95
N VAL A 674 -4.22 -30.37 -17.95
CA VAL A 674 -4.75 -30.05 -16.62
C VAL A 674 -5.28 -28.60 -16.59
N PRO A 675 -6.60 -28.35 -16.64
CA PRO A 675 -7.12 -26.98 -16.66
C PRO A 675 -6.74 -26.15 -15.42
N PRO A 676 -6.67 -26.72 -14.19
CA PRO A 676 -6.20 -26.00 -13.01
C PRO A 676 -4.78 -25.44 -13.16
N ALA A 677 -3.89 -26.12 -13.89
CA ALA A 677 -2.55 -25.60 -14.17
C ALA A 677 -2.58 -24.43 -15.16
N ALA A 678 -3.51 -24.42 -16.12
CA ALA A 678 -3.74 -23.26 -16.99
C ALA A 678 -4.28 -22.06 -16.19
N ALA A 679 -5.16 -22.30 -15.21
CA ALA A 679 -5.65 -21.24 -14.32
C ALA A 679 -4.55 -20.67 -13.43
N VAL A 680 -3.64 -21.51 -12.92
CA VAL A 680 -2.45 -21.04 -12.18
C VAL A 680 -1.52 -20.23 -13.08
N ALA A 681 -1.28 -20.67 -14.32
CA ALA A 681 -0.48 -19.89 -15.28
C ALA A 681 -1.11 -18.52 -15.55
N GLY A 682 -2.43 -18.47 -15.74
CA GLY A 682 -3.18 -17.21 -15.85
C GLY A 682 -3.09 -16.36 -14.59
N GLY A 683 -3.20 -16.97 -13.40
CA GLY A 683 -3.03 -16.29 -12.13
C GLY A 683 -1.64 -15.67 -11.96
N VAL A 684 -0.57 -16.37 -12.40
CA VAL A 684 0.80 -15.82 -12.40
C VAL A 684 0.91 -14.59 -13.28
N VAL A 685 0.44 -14.66 -14.54
CA VAL A 685 0.48 -13.51 -15.46
C VAL A 685 -0.36 -12.34 -14.91
N GLY A 686 -1.56 -12.64 -14.42
CA GLY A 686 -2.44 -11.64 -13.81
C GLY A 686 -1.80 -10.97 -12.59
N LEU A 687 -1.16 -11.74 -11.70
CA LEU A 687 -0.49 -11.20 -10.51
C LEU A 687 0.74 -10.37 -10.87
N LEU A 688 1.50 -10.74 -11.91
CA LEU A 688 2.60 -9.92 -12.42
C LEU A 688 2.09 -8.55 -12.92
N LEU A 689 0.94 -8.49 -13.57
CA LEU A 689 0.32 -7.21 -13.94
C LEU A 689 -0.23 -6.47 -12.73
N PHE A 690 -0.90 -7.17 -11.81
CA PHE A 690 -1.40 -6.61 -10.56
C PHE A 690 -0.28 -5.96 -9.75
N ASN A 691 0.92 -6.55 -9.74
CA ASN A 691 2.12 -6.04 -9.07
C ASN A 691 2.62 -4.69 -9.59
N LEU A 692 2.21 -4.27 -10.79
CA LEU A 692 2.46 -2.91 -11.27
C LEU A 692 1.65 -1.88 -10.49
N VAL A 693 0.51 -2.30 -9.92
CA VAL A 693 -0.49 -1.42 -9.33
C VAL A 693 -0.76 -1.63 -7.84
N ALA A 694 -0.42 -2.80 -7.30
CA ALA A 694 -0.56 -3.14 -5.89
C ALA A 694 0.31 -4.35 -5.57
N GLY A 695 0.88 -4.38 -4.37
CA GLY A 695 1.76 -5.46 -3.95
C GLY A 695 1.04 -6.78 -3.67
N SER A 696 1.44 -7.87 -4.33
CA SER A 696 0.88 -9.20 -4.03
C SER A 696 1.71 -10.03 -3.04
N LEU A 697 3.05 -10.00 -3.09
CA LEU A 697 3.90 -10.87 -2.25
C LEU A 697 3.75 -10.56 -0.77
N TYR A 698 3.56 -9.29 -0.40
CA TYR A 698 3.39 -8.88 0.99
C TYR A 698 1.97 -9.10 1.51
N GLN A 699 0.99 -9.41 0.65
CA GLN A 699 -0.38 -9.63 1.07
C GLN A 699 -0.64 -11.11 1.39
N LEU A 700 -0.56 -11.43 2.68
CA LEU A 700 -0.59 -12.80 3.20
C LEU A 700 -1.86 -13.56 2.84
N GLN A 701 -3.01 -12.88 2.78
CA GLN A 701 -4.27 -13.52 2.40
C GLN A 701 -4.27 -13.93 0.92
N LEU A 702 -3.81 -13.04 0.04
CA LEU A 702 -3.77 -13.30 -1.40
C LEU A 702 -2.79 -14.43 -1.72
N MET A 703 -1.59 -14.38 -1.13
CA MET A 703 -0.58 -15.44 -1.27
C MET A 703 -1.00 -16.72 -0.55
N GLY A 704 -1.73 -16.60 0.55
CA GLY A 704 -2.34 -17.70 1.29
C GLY A 704 -3.31 -18.52 0.43
N LEU A 705 -3.99 -17.90 -0.54
CA LEU A 705 -4.82 -18.60 -1.52
C LEU A 705 -3.97 -19.13 -2.68
N PHE A 706 -3.10 -18.29 -3.22
CA PHE A 706 -2.35 -18.58 -4.43
C PHE A 706 -1.46 -19.82 -4.27
N TRP A 707 -0.68 -19.93 -3.19
CA TRP A 707 0.27 -21.03 -3.00
C TRP A 707 -0.38 -22.41 -2.89
N PRO A 708 -1.48 -22.60 -2.11
CA PRO A 708 -2.25 -23.84 -2.16
C PRO A 708 -2.82 -24.17 -3.54
N LEU A 709 -3.29 -23.18 -4.31
CA LEU A 709 -3.77 -23.40 -5.67
C LEU A 709 -2.65 -23.92 -6.59
N VAL A 710 -1.43 -23.38 -6.47
CA VAL A 710 -0.25 -23.90 -7.19
C VAL A 710 0.00 -25.36 -6.81
N GLY A 711 0.02 -25.68 -5.52
CA GLY A 711 0.25 -27.05 -5.03
C GLY A 711 -0.80 -28.03 -5.57
N LEU A 712 -2.08 -27.67 -5.46
CA LEU A 712 -3.20 -28.46 -5.98
C LEU A 712 -3.08 -28.72 -7.49
N ALA A 713 -2.83 -27.68 -8.29
CA ALA A 713 -2.73 -27.81 -9.74
C ALA A 713 -1.55 -28.70 -10.17
N LEU A 714 -0.39 -28.56 -9.52
CA LEU A 714 0.78 -29.38 -9.84
C LEU A 714 0.65 -30.82 -9.35
N SER A 715 -0.11 -31.07 -8.28
CA SER A 715 -0.40 -32.44 -7.82
C SER A 715 -1.19 -33.25 -8.85
N GLU A 716 -2.03 -32.59 -9.66
CA GLU A 716 -2.81 -33.21 -10.72
C GLU A 716 -1.96 -33.53 -11.95
N GLY A 717 -1.06 -32.62 -12.34
CA GLY A 717 -0.15 -32.83 -13.47
C GLY A 717 0.76 -34.04 -13.32
N ARG A 718 1.20 -34.35 -12.09
CA ARG A 718 2.07 -35.52 -11.82
C ARG A 718 1.39 -36.87 -12.08
N ARG A 719 0.06 -36.96 -11.98
CA ARG A 719 -0.67 -38.21 -12.26
C ARG A 719 -0.74 -38.54 -13.75
N ILE A 720 -0.65 -37.53 -14.60
CA ILE A 720 -0.85 -37.69 -16.05
C ILE A 720 0.48 -38.01 -16.75
N ALA A 721 1.61 -37.62 -16.17
CA ALA A 721 2.92 -38.02 -16.66
C ALA A 721 3.15 -39.51 -16.33
N PRO A 722 3.22 -40.41 -17.34
CA PRO A 722 3.61 -41.79 -17.07
C PRO A 722 4.99 -41.79 -16.42
N GLU A 723 5.18 -42.59 -15.37
CA GLU A 723 6.52 -42.91 -14.84
C GLU A 723 7.31 -43.49 -16.01
N ARG A 724 8.18 -42.65 -16.59
CA ARG A 724 9.11 -43.02 -17.65
C ARG A 724 10.42 -43.47 -17.04
#